data_AF-E4XDE3-F1
#
_entry.id   AF-E4XDE3-F1
#
_cell.length_a   1.000
_cell.length_b   1.000
_cell.length_c   1.000
_cell.angle_alpha   90.00
_cell.angle_beta   90.00
_cell.angle_gamma   90.00
#
_symmetry.space_group_name_H-M   'P 1'
#
loop_
_entity.id
_entity.type
_entity.pdbx_description
1 polymer ?
#
loop_
_entity_poly.entity_id
_entity_poly.type
_entity_poly.pdbx_seq_one_letter_code
_entity_poly.pdbx_strand_id
1 'polypeptide(L)'
;MGPIECTPELLAVHESDKIIRFSKIYFYITVKLKTVKDRTRFSFQFGDILQSVFGGKLYDKLKSIPLLHVAGTKGKGTTCAFAETILRARGFKTGLFTSPSFNSVAERVRINGKPVSDEQFAATAEKLEKLDEVKILRENNLWFANLTLLALQTFVELKVDVIILEVGIGGALCPTSHYPRGAPRVCCVTALGYDHMDKLGYSIEEIAAAKGEIYFIKILNKSFPFKAGIFRRGATLITSKQEYEEAHQVVQRFANSKQESLLTPSKELIDSIGLEYPNNENAASAFLAVRHLIKRLKEETFFQRLRKSSSSAESDLMKTITPTEMKAIYSAEWPGRQQIVDHEINGRTIRILLDVAHTPGDADFFLDFNLFQESMKICANWAAQKKIGKIFVLMRSAMGREIDSQMVHLAEILKPEYFAGAPNVAKDVAELDQNVGSGKYVSFYPSFLTRGIDRQLEELHTFKLRTRYFFEFGDILQSVFGGKLYEKLKSIPLLHVAGTKGKGTTCAFAETILRARGFKTGLFTSPSFNSVAERIRINGKPVSDEQFAATAEKLEKLDEVKILRASDLWFANLTLLALQTFVEQKVDVIILEVGIGGALCPTSAYPRGAPRVCCVTALGYDHMDKLGYSIEEISASKAGIFRRGATLITSKQEYEEALSVLKIFANEIQGNLLAPSQELIDSTGLEYPNNENAATAILATRHLIKSLKEETFFQRLRKSSSSAESDLMKTITPTEMKAIYSAEWPGRQQIVDHEINGRTIRILLDVAHTPESMKICANWASEKKQGKIFVLMRSAMGREIDSQIVHLAEILKPEYFAGSPNVAKDVAELDQNDGSEKYVSFYPSFLTRGIDRQLEEQRERLAIQSESARKFGLNTFEFESVNDCLENLPEDVGTVLITGSLYMVAAFFRLRPDIA
;
A
#
# COMPACT_ATOMS: atom_id res chain seq x y z
N MET A 1 45.72 -2.62 12.21
CA MET A 1 45.41 -2.74 13.66
C MET A 1 45.82 -1.44 14.33
N GLY A 2 44.87 -0.77 14.98
CA GLY A 2 44.94 0.62 15.46
C GLY A 2 43.65 1.37 15.07
N PRO A 3 42.99 2.11 15.99
CA PRO A 3 41.58 2.51 15.89
C PRO A 3 41.40 3.73 14.97
N ILE A 4 40.30 3.78 14.24
CA ILE A 4 39.83 5.02 13.60
C ILE A 4 38.60 5.49 14.39
N GLU A 5 38.76 6.65 15.02
CA GLU A 5 37.72 7.43 15.68
C GLU A 5 36.67 7.86 14.66
N CYS A 6 35.40 7.54 14.90
CA CYS A 6 34.28 8.22 14.24
C CYS A 6 33.96 9.48 15.05
N THR A 7 34.23 10.66 14.47
CA THR A 7 33.87 11.96 15.04
C THR A 7 32.37 12.30 14.89
N PRO A 8 31.81 13.21 15.70
CA PRO A 8 30.37 13.53 15.75
C PRO A 8 29.81 14.40 14.59
N GLU A 9 30.51 14.53 13.46
CA GLU A 9 30.17 15.52 12.42
C GLU A 9 29.25 14.99 11.29
N LEU A 10 28.65 13.80 11.46
CA LEU A 10 27.62 13.28 10.56
C LEU A 10 26.17 13.59 10.99
N LEU A 11 26.00 14.47 11.99
CA LEU A 11 24.70 14.94 12.48
C LEU A 11 24.41 16.37 12.02
N ALA A 12 24.25 16.61 10.72
CA ALA A 12 23.59 17.82 10.22
C ALA A 12 23.25 17.76 8.72
N VAL A 13 22.21 17.02 8.31
CA VAL A 13 21.41 17.43 7.15
C VAL A 13 19.93 17.07 7.37
N HIS A 14 19.14 18.11 7.65
CA HIS A 14 17.68 18.12 7.60
C HIS A 14 17.18 17.75 6.19
N GLU A 15 16.34 16.71 6.06
CA GLU A 15 15.20 16.57 5.12
C GLU A 15 14.50 15.16 5.23
N SER A 16 14.45 14.55 6.42
CA SER A 16 13.96 13.18 6.66
C SER A 16 12.43 12.98 6.67
N ASP A 17 11.62 14.04 6.66
CA ASP A 17 10.16 13.95 6.82
C ASP A 17 9.39 13.37 5.61
N LYS A 18 9.97 13.41 4.41
CA LYS A 18 9.26 12.98 3.18
C LYS A 18 9.39 11.48 2.90
N ILE A 19 10.52 10.91 3.30
CA ILE A 19 10.90 9.50 3.09
C ILE A 19 10.02 8.59 3.93
N ILE A 20 9.81 9.00 5.18
CA ILE A 20 9.06 8.27 6.19
C ILE A 20 7.56 8.34 5.93
N ARG A 21 7.05 9.45 5.36
CA ARG A 21 5.64 9.57 4.96
C ARG A 21 5.28 8.69 3.77
N PHE A 22 6.07 8.74 2.70
CA PHE A 22 5.72 8.05 1.45
C PHE A 22 5.87 6.52 1.53
N SER A 23 6.93 6.03 2.21
CA SER A 23 7.15 4.61 2.44
C SER A 23 6.06 3.94 3.26
N LYS A 24 5.52 4.65 4.25
CA LYS A 24 4.38 4.18 5.05
C LYS A 24 3.11 4.12 4.22
N ILE A 25 2.75 5.19 3.50
CA ILE A 25 1.48 5.25 2.74
C ILE A 25 1.40 4.17 1.66
N TYR A 26 2.51 3.94 0.95
CA TYR A 26 2.58 2.96 -0.12
C TYR A 26 2.44 1.52 0.38
N PHE A 27 3.22 1.14 1.39
CA PHE A 27 3.12 -0.19 2.02
C PHE A 27 1.76 -0.40 2.69
N TYR A 28 1.16 0.67 3.22
CA TYR A 28 -0.12 0.66 3.94
C TYR A 28 -1.34 0.49 3.04
N ILE A 29 -1.31 0.98 1.80
CA ILE A 29 -2.41 0.81 0.85
C ILE A 29 -2.41 -0.60 0.24
N THR A 30 -1.22 -1.15 -0.05
CA THR A 30 -1.03 -2.44 -0.72
C THR A 30 -1.50 -3.66 0.05
N VAL A 31 -1.06 -3.77 1.29
CA VAL A 31 -1.37 -4.95 2.10
C VAL A 31 -2.86 -4.99 2.50
N LYS A 32 -3.56 -3.85 2.39
CA LYS A 32 -4.83 -3.53 3.07
C LYS A 32 -6.08 -3.84 2.25
N LEU A 33 -6.07 -3.67 0.93
CA LEU A 33 -7.27 -3.88 0.11
C LEU A 33 -7.55 -5.35 -0.20
N LYS A 34 -6.48 -6.13 -0.42
CA LYS A 34 -6.57 -7.59 -0.58
C LYS A 34 -7.05 -8.25 0.73
N THR A 35 -6.52 -7.83 1.87
CA THR A 35 -6.93 -8.37 3.17
C THR A 35 -8.35 -7.97 3.58
N VAL A 36 -8.88 -6.80 3.21
CA VAL A 36 -10.26 -6.41 3.57
C VAL A 36 -11.31 -7.18 2.76
N LYS A 37 -11.14 -7.36 1.43
CA LYS A 37 -12.05 -8.16 0.60
C LYS A 37 -12.09 -9.63 1.05
N ASP A 38 -10.93 -10.23 1.30
CA ASP A 38 -10.84 -11.62 1.76
C ASP A 38 -11.40 -11.78 3.18
N ARG A 39 -11.02 -10.92 4.14
CA ARG A 39 -11.58 -10.95 5.52
C ARG A 39 -13.09 -10.78 5.54
N THR A 40 -13.63 -9.94 4.67
CA THR A 40 -15.08 -9.72 4.58
C THR A 40 -15.78 -11.00 4.10
N ARG A 41 -15.32 -11.61 2.99
CA ARG A 41 -15.84 -12.88 2.48
C ARG A 41 -15.79 -14.02 3.52
N PHE A 42 -14.67 -14.14 4.24
CA PHE A 42 -14.45 -15.23 5.18
C PHE A 42 -15.06 -15.03 6.56
N SER A 43 -15.18 -13.78 7.03
CA SER A 43 -15.96 -13.47 8.23
C SER A 43 -17.40 -13.96 8.07
N PHE A 44 -17.99 -13.79 6.88
CA PHE A 44 -19.35 -14.27 6.60
C PHE A 44 -19.48 -15.80 6.66
N GLN A 45 -18.43 -16.54 6.30
CA GLN A 45 -18.43 -18.01 6.34
C GLN A 45 -18.11 -18.57 7.74
N PHE A 46 -17.52 -17.78 8.65
CA PHE A 46 -17.06 -18.29 9.94
C PHE A 46 -18.20 -18.77 10.87
N GLY A 47 -19.36 -18.13 10.81
CA GLY A 47 -20.55 -18.59 11.54
C GLY A 47 -21.04 -19.96 11.08
N ASP A 48 -21.03 -20.20 9.77
CA ASP A 48 -21.40 -21.50 9.18
C ASP A 48 -20.35 -22.56 9.49
N ILE A 49 -19.06 -22.19 9.49
CA ILE A 49 -17.96 -23.05 9.91
C ILE A 49 -18.10 -23.44 11.39
N LEU A 50 -18.46 -22.51 12.29
CA LEU A 50 -18.73 -22.85 13.70
C LEU A 50 -19.85 -23.88 13.82
N GLN A 51 -20.92 -23.71 13.05
CA GLN A 51 -22.05 -24.65 13.07
C GLN A 51 -21.65 -26.02 12.52
N SER A 52 -20.83 -26.07 11.46
CA SER A 52 -20.34 -27.32 10.87
C SER A 52 -19.35 -28.04 11.79
N VAL A 53 -18.35 -27.33 12.32
CA VAL A 53 -17.27 -27.87 13.15
C VAL A 53 -17.80 -28.39 14.49
N PHE A 54 -18.69 -27.66 15.14
CA PHE A 54 -19.21 -28.08 16.44
C PHE A 54 -20.37 -29.08 16.29
N GLY A 55 -21.30 -28.87 15.35
CA GLY A 55 -22.43 -29.76 15.09
C GLY A 55 -23.37 -30.02 16.30
N GLY A 56 -24.63 -30.39 16.02
CA GLY A 56 -25.63 -30.90 16.99
C GLY A 56 -25.46 -30.48 18.47
N LYS A 57 -25.17 -31.45 19.35
CA LYS A 57 -25.09 -31.27 20.81
C LYS A 57 -23.91 -30.38 21.28
N LEU A 58 -22.79 -30.34 20.55
CA LEU A 58 -21.62 -29.57 20.96
C LEU A 58 -21.81 -28.07 20.66
N TYR A 59 -22.46 -27.75 19.54
CA TYR A 59 -22.86 -26.37 19.22
C TYR A 59 -23.92 -25.85 20.20
N ASP A 60 -24.85 -26.69 20.63
CA ASP A 60 -25.82 -26.32 21.67
C ASP A 60 -25.18 -26.14 23.05
N LYS A 61 -24.15 -26.94 23.36
CA LYS A 61 -23.34 -26.75 24.58
C LYS A 61 -22.52 -25.46 24.53
N LEU A 62 -21.98 -25.09 23.37
CA LEU A 62 -21.33 -23.79 23.18
C LEU A 62 -22.33 -22.65 23.38
N LYS A 63 -23.54 -22.75 22.79
CA LYS A 63 -24.61 -21.76 22.99
C LYS A 63 -25.02 -21.56 24.44
N SER A 64 -24.94 -22.59 25.29
CA SER A 64 -25.34 -22.52 26.70
C SER A 64 -24.30 -21.89 27.62
N ILE A 65 -23.06 -21.66 27.15
CA ILE A 65 -22.02 -21.06 27.99
C ILE A 65 -22.12 -19.53 27.92
N PRO A 66 -22.28 -18.83 29.06
CA PRO A 66 -22.29 -17.37 29.15
C PRO A 66 -21.03 -16.72 28.59
N LEU A 67 -21.19 -15.56 27.95
CA LEU A 67 -20.12 -14.85 27.26
C LEU A 67 -19.95 -13.43 27.79
N LEU A 68 -18.73 -13.12 28.23
CA LEU A 68 -18.23 -11.75 28.35
C LEU A 68 -17.37 -11.42 27.12
N HIS A 69 -17.81 -10.44 26.32
CA HIS A 69 -17.11 -10.06 25.10
C HIS A 69 -16.48 -8.68 25.26
N VAL A 70 -15.16 -8.58 25.14
CA VAL A 70 -14.42 -7.34 25.39
C VAL A 70 -13.89 -6.77 24.09
N ALA A 71 -14.39 -5.60 23.71
CA ALA A 71 -14.01 -4.85 22.54
C ALA A 71 -13.35 -3.52 22.91
N GLY A 72 -12.82 -2.83 21.90
CA GLY A 72 -12.18 -1.52 22.04
C GLY A 72 -10.84 -1.47 21.36
N THR A 73 -10.16 -0.34 21.48
CA THR A 73 -8.83 -0.17 20.89
C THR A 73 -7.74 -0.34 21.94
N LYS A 74 -7.94 0.20 23.14
CA LYS A 74 -6.97 0.18 24.24
C LYS A 74 -7.56 -0.52 25.46
N GLY A 75 -6.74 -1.28 26.19
CA GLY A 75 -7.15 -1.86 27.48
C GLY A 75 -7.98 -3.15 27.41
N LYS A 76 -8.21 -3.73 26.22
CA LYS A 76 -8.95 -5.00 26.03
C LYS A 76 -8.38 -6.16 26.85
N GLY A 77 -7.10 -6.52 26.61
CA GLY A 77 -6.43 -7.62 27.32
C GLY A 77 -6.42 -7.43 28.83
N THR A 78 -6.14 -6.21 29.31
CA THR A 78 -6.17 -5.88 30.73
C THR A 78 -7.58 -6.00 31.33
N THR A 79 -8.61 -5.51 30.63
CA THR A 79 -10.02 -5.65 31.04
C THR A 79 -10.46 -7.11 31.06
N CYS A 80 -10.04 -7.90 30.07
CA CYS A 80 -10.23 -9.35 30.04
C CYS A 80 -9.60 -10.04 31.25
N ALA A 81 -8.35 -9.69 31.58
CA ALA A 81 -7.63 -10.27 32.72
C ALA A 81 -8.29 -9.92 34.06
N PHE A 82 -8.68 -8.66 34.27
CA PHE A 82 -9.43 -8.27 35.46
C PHE A 82 -10.77 -9.00 35.55
N ALA A 83 -11.52 -9.07 34.46
CA ALA A 83 -12.81 -9.76 34.46
C ALA A 83 -12.67 -11.26 34.77
N GLU A 84 -11.67 -11.91 34.18
CA GLU A 84 -11.33 -13.32 34.45
C GLU A 84 -11.05 -13.54 35.93
N THR A 85 -10.19 -12.71 36.51
CA THR A 85 -9.74 -12.93 37.88
C THR A 85 -10.84 -12.61 38.89
N ILE A 86 -11.72 -11.63 38.61
CA ILE A 86 -12.93 -11.37 39.41
C ILE A 86 -13.90 -12.56 39.34
N LEU A 87 -14.14 -13.14 38.16
CA LEU A 87 -15.02 -14.30 37.98
C LEU A 87 -14.45 -15.54 38.69
N ARG A 88 -13.15 -15.79 38.54
CA ARG A 88 -12.45 -16.89 39.21
C ARG A 88 -12.45 -16.75 40.73
N ALA A 89 -12.24 -15.53 41.26
CA ALA A 89 -12.33 -15.26 42.70
C ALA A 89 -13.74 -15.52 43.27
N ARG A 90 -14.77 -15.54 42.41
CA ARG A 90 -16.14 -15.92 42.74
C ARG A 90 -16.46 -17.40 42.55
N GLY A 91 -15.46 -18.21 42.20
CA GLY A 91 -15.61 -19.66 42.05
C GLY A 91 -16.07 -20.13 40.67
N PHE A 92 -16.16 -19.25 39.66
CA PHE A 92 -16.45 -19.68 38.29
C PHE A 92 -15.21 -20.31 37.64
N LYS A 93 -15.40 -21.39 36.89
CA LYS A 93 -14.41 -21.91 35.97
C LYS A 93 -14.39 -21.07 34.69
N THR A 94 -13.31 -20.33 34.44
CA THR A 94 -13.21 -19.37 33.34
C THR A 94 -12.46 -19.95 32.15
N GLY A 95 -12.93 -19.63 30.94
CA GLY A 95 -12.17 -19.77 29.70
C GLY A 95 -11.89 -18.40 29.13
N LEU A 96 -10.62 -18.04 28.94
CA LEU A 96 -10.20 -16.73 28.44
C LEU A 96 -9.44 -16.89 27.12
N PHE A 97 -9.86 -16.16 26.09
CA PHE A 97 -9.15 -16.08 24.80
C PHE A 97 -8.74 -14.64 24.50
N THR A 98 -7.44 -14.44 24.21
CA THR A 98 -6.84 -13.11 24.09
C THR A 98 -5.81 -12.99 22.96
N SER A 99 -5.39 -11.76 22.66
CA SER A 99 -4.34 -11.43 21.67
C SER A 99 -3.52 -10.22 22.12
N PRO A 100 -2.20 -10.11 21.83
CA PRO A 100 -1.31 -11.01 21.06
C PRO A 100 -0.69 -12.17 21.89
N SER A 101 0.27 -12.91 21.30
CA SER A 101 1.14 -13.87 22.01
C SER A 101 2.49 -13.22 22.28
N PHE A 102 3.07 -13.52 23.42
CA PHE A 102 4.37 -13.08 23.92
C PHE A 102 5.37 -14.22 23.93
N ASN A 103 5.04 -15.39 24.51
CA ASN A 103 5.96 -16.53 24.61
C ASN A 103 5.50 -17.75 23.82
N SER A 104 4.24 -18.16 23.97
CA SER A 104 3.64 -19.27 23.23
C SER A 104 2.31 -18.85 22.61
N VAL A 105 1.88 -19.54 21.56
CA VAL A 105 0.51 -19.39 21.03
C VAL A 105 -0.51 -19.95 22.03
N ALA A 106 -0.15 -21.01 22.75
CA ALA A 106 -1.03 -21.68 23.71
C ALA A 106 -1.46 -20.74 24.85
N GLU A 107 -0.64 -19.75 25.21
CA GLU A 107 -0.95 -18.78 26.26
C GLU A 107 -2.18 -17.92 25.97
N ARG A 108 -2.57 -17.81 24.69
CA ARG A 108 -3.77 -17.07 24.30
C ARG A 108 -5.04 -17.73 24.81
N VAL A 109 -5.00 -19.04 25.08
CA VAL A 109 -6.10 -19.84 25.60
C VAL A 109 -5.80 -20.14 27.06
N ARG A 110 -6.54 -19.53 27.99
CA ARG A 110 -6.34 -19.70 29.43
C ARG A 110 -7.56 -20.32 30.08
N ILE A 111 -7.32 -21.22 31.03
CA ILE A 111 -8.33 -21.88 31.84
C ILE A 111 -8.02 -21.54 33.30
N ASN A 112 -8.95 -20.89 34.00
CA ASN A 112 -8.75 -20.44 35.37
C ASN A 112 -7.45 -19.65 35.58
N GLY A 113 -7.18 -18.70 34.68
CA GLY A 113 -5.99 -17.84 34.72
C GLY A 113 -4.70 -18.50 34.24
N LYS A 114 -4.67 -19.81 33.99
CA LYS A 114 -3.48 -20.53 33.53
C LYS A 114 -3.52 -20.79 32.03
N PRO A 115 -2.44 -20.53 31.27
CA PRO A 115 -2.28 -21.06 29.91
C PRO A 115 -2.60 -22.54 29.82
N VAL A 116 -3.22 -22.97 28.72
CA VAL A 116 -3.25 -24.39 28.38
C VAL A 116 -1.82 -24.86 28.05
N SER A 117 -1.49 -26.10 28.42
CA SER A 117 -0.19 -26.69 28.08
C SER A 117 -0.05 -26.85 26.56
N ASP A 118 1.17 -26.73 26.04
CA ASP A 118 1.44 -26.92 24.61
C ASP A 118 0.99 -28.31 24.11
N GLU A 119 1.11 -29.36 24.92
CA GLU A 119 0.62 -30.72 24.58
C GLU A 119 -0.89 -30.76 24.37
N GLN A 120 -1.64 -30.10 25.26
CA GLN A 120 -3.08 -30.01 25.18
C GLN A 120 -3.52 -29.15 23.98
N PHE A 121 -2.82 -28.04 23.75
CA PHE A 121 -3.06 -27.17 22.60
C PHE A 121 -2.84 -27.91 21.28
N ALA A 122 -1.73 -28.65 21.15
CA ALA A 122 -1.41 -29.47 20.00
C ALA A 122 -2.46 -30.58 19.78
N ALA A 123 -2.86 -31.28 20.85
CA ALA A 123 -3.87 -32.33 20.76
C ALA A 123 -5.24 -31.81 20.28
N THR A 124 -5.66 -30.61 20.71
CA THR A 124 -6.88 -29.97 20.18
C THR A 124 -6.70 -29.52 18.73
N ALA A 125 -5.52 -28.98 18.36
CA ALA A 125 -5.22 -28.57 16.99
C ALA A 125 -5.25 -29.75 16.00
N GLU A 126 -4.61 -30.87 16.33
CA GLU A 126 -4.58 -32.09 15.50
C GLU A 126 -5.98 -32.66 15.24
N LYS A 127 -6.89 -32.55 16.21
CA LYS A 127 -8.29 -32.96 16.03
C LYS A 127 -9.01 -32.08 15.04
N LEU A 128 -8.84 -30.75 15.14
CA LEU A 128 -9.48 -29.78 14.27
C LEU A 128 -8.89 -29.80 12.85
N GLU A 129 -7.60 -30.11 12.70
CA GLU A 129 -6.93 -30.15 11.40
C GLU A 129 -7.52 -31.18 10.42
N LYS A 130 -8.19 -32.22 10.95
CA LYS A 130 -8.83 -33.27 10.15
C LYS A 130 -10.14 -32.82 9.48
N LEU A 131 -10.61 -31.60 9.78
CA LEU A 131 -11.87 -31.06 9.24
C LEU A 131 -11.62 -30.23 7.98
N ASP A 132 -12.40 -30.45 6.94
CA ASP A 132 -12.27 -29.74 5.65
C ASP A 132 -12.47 -28.23 5.80
N GLU A 133 -13.34 -27.80 6.72
CA GLU A 133 -13.58 -26.39 7.03
C GLU A 133 -12.34 -25.71 7.61
N VAL A 134 -11.57 -26.42 8.44
CA VAL A 134 -10.33 -25.92 9.06
C VAL A 134 -9.21 -25.89 8.02
N LYS A 135 -9.20 -26.83 7.07
CA LYS A 135 -8.31 -26.80 5.91
C LYS A 135 -8.56 -25.58 5.03
N ILE A 136 -9.83 -25.23 4.76
CA ILE A 136 -10.21 -24.01 4.03
C ILE A 136 -9.72 -22.75 4.75
N LEU A 137 -9.91 -22.65 6.07
CA LEU A 137 -9.43 -21.50 6.85
C LEU A 137 -7.90 -21.37 6.80
N ARG A 138 -7.18 -22.49 6.78
CA ARG A 138 -5.72 -22.53 6.68
C ARG A 138 -5.22 -22.13 5.29
N GLU A 139 -5.79 -22.70 4.22
CA GLU A 139 -5.43 -22.39 2.82
C GLU A 139 -5.64 -20.92 2.48
N ASN A 140 -6.57 -20.26 3.18
CA ASN A 140 -6.86 -18.83 3.03
C ASN A 140 -6.19 -17.93 4.09
N ASN A 141 -5.22 -18.45 4.85
CA ASN A 141 -4.42 -17.69 5.83
C ASN A 141 -5.22 -17.01 6.97
N LEU A 142 -6.32 -17.63 7.42
CA LEU A 142 -7.19 -17.09 8.48
C LEU A 142 -6.82 -17.62 9.86
N TRP A 143 -5.56 -17.47 10.24
CA TRP A 143 -5.00 -17.95 11.51
C TRP A 143 -5.83 -17.61 12.75
N PHE A 144 -6.29 -16.35 12.87
CA PHE A 144 -7.05 -15.93 14.05
C PHE A 144 -8.41 -16.64 14.15
N ALA A 145 -8.99 -17.03 13.02
CA ALA A 145 -10.20 -17.82 12.95
C ALA A 145 -9.95 -19.26 13.45
N ASN A 146 -8.84 -19.88 13.00
CA ASN A 146 -8.41 -21.19 13.47
C ASN A 146 -8.12 -21.20 14.99
N LEU A 147 -7.44 -20.18 15.51
CA LEU A 147 -7.21 -20.04 16.95
C LEU A 147 -8.51 -19.86 17.74
N THR A 148 -9.45 -19.10 17.20
CA THR A 148 -10.76 -18.92 17.83
C THR A 148 -11.50 -20.26 17.91
N LEU A 149 -11.48 -21.07 16.84
CA LEU A 149 -12.07 -22.43 16.87
C LEU A 149 -11.40 -23.32 17.91
N LEU A 150 -10.06 -23.31 17.96
CA LEU A 150 -9.29 -24.07 18.93
C LEU A 150 -9.66 -23.68 20.36
N ALA A 151 -9.67 -22.38 20.67
CA ALA A 151 -10.04 -21.89 21.99
C ALA A 151 -11.45 -22.33 22.40
N LEU A 152 -12.43 -22.16 21.52
CA LEU A 152 -13.82 -22.56 21.78
C LEU A 152 -13.95 -24.07 21.97
N GLN A 153 -13.24 -24.88 21.18
CA GLN A 153 -13.19 -26.33 21.32
C GLN A 153 -12.63 -26.70 22.70
N THR A 154 -11.51 -26.12 23.10
CA THR A 154 -10.91 -26.36 24.41
C THR A 154 -11.83 -25.95 25.56
N PHE A 155 -12.54 -24.82 25.46
CA PHE A 155 -13.50 -24.38 26.47
C PHE A 155 -14.67 -25.34 26.65
N VAL A 156 -15.19 -25.89 25.55
CA VAL A 156 -16.28 -26.86 25.58
C VAL A 156 -15.83 -28.21 26.12
N GLU A 157 -14.64 -28.68 25.74
CA GLU A 157 -14.05 -29.94 26.23
C GLU A 157 -13.79 -29.86 27.74
N LEU A 158 -13.24 -28.74 28.20
CA LEU A 158 -12.92 -28.53 29.62
C LEU A 158 -14.10 -28.05 30.47
N LYS A 159 -15.29 -27.87 29.88
CA LYS A 159 -16.52 -27.50 30.60
C LYS A 159 -16.32 -26.23 31.44
N VAL A 160 -15.92 -25.13 30.82
CA VAL A 160 -15.86 -23.83 31.50
C VAL A 160 -17.28 -23.32 31.79
N ASP A 161 -17.43 -22.58 32.90
CA ASP A 161 -18.70 -21.99 33.33
C ASP A 161 -18.97 -20.64 32.66
N VAL A 162 -17.91 -19.90 32.29
CA VAL A 162 -18.00 -18.58 31.62
C VAL A 162 -16.85 -18.44 30.62
N ILE A 163 -17.15 -17.94 29.43
CA ILE A 163 -16.17 -17.59 28.40
C ILE A 163 -15.95 -16.08 28.36
N ILE A 164 -14.69 -15.68 28.25
CA ILE A 164 -14.25 -14.29 28.05
C ILE A 164 -13.49 -14.26 26.73
N LEU A 165 -14.00 -13.50 25.76
CA LEU A 165 -13.35 -13.35 24.46
C LEU A 165 -12.88 -11.91 24.27
N GLU A 166 -11.64 -11.75 23.87
CA GLU A 166 -11.14 -10.49 23.33
C GLU A 166 -11.51 -10.33 21.86
N VAL A 167 -11.99 -9.15 21.48
CA VAL A 167 -12.19 -8.78 20.07
C VAL A 167 -10.86 -8.37 19.47
N GLY A 168 -10.42 -9.13 18.46
CA GLY A 168 -9.24 -8.81 17.66
C GLY A 168 -9.42 -7.53 16.82
N ILE A 169 -8.43 -7.27 15.98
CA ILE A 169 -8.32 -6.00 15.25
C ILE A 169 -9.56 -5.72 14.36
N GLY A 170 -10.18 -6.75 13.77
CA GLY A 170 -11.25 -6.61 12.77
C GLY A 170 -12.66 -6.24 13.27
N GLY A 171 -12.90 -6.08 14.57
CA GLY A 171 -14.22 -5.65 15.07
C GLY A 171 -15.36 -6.60 14.67
N ALA A 172 -16.32 -6.10 13.90
CA ALA A 172 -17.41 -6.89 13.29
C ALA A 172 -16.90 -8.11 12.49
N LEU A 173 -15.76 -7.94 11.80
CA LEU A 173 -15.12 -8.97 10.97
C LEU A 173 -14.27 -9.95 11.78
N CYS A 174 -14.29 -9.83 13.11
CA CYS A 174 -13.54 -10.71 13.99
C CYS A 174 -14.26 -12.06 14.17
N PRO A 175 -13.56 -13.20 14.03
CA PRO A 175 -14.10 -14.53 14.32
C PRO A 175 -14.79 -14.64 15.69
N THR A 176 -14.25 -13.99 16.74
CA THR A 176 -14.86 -13.99 18.08
C THR A 176 -16.23 -13.28 18.14
N SER A 177 -16.52 -12.39 17.18
CA SER A 177 -17.82 -11.71 17.03
C SER A 177 -18.94 -12.62 16.50
N HIS A 178 -18.61 -13.84 16.08
CA HIS A 178 -19.56 -14.80 15.50
C HIS A 178 -20.04 -15.86 16.50
N TYR A 179 -19.75 -15.69 17.79
CA TYR A 179 -20.23 -16.60 18.84
C TYR A 179 -21.77 -16.84 18.76
N PRO A 180 -22.24 -18.08 18.94
CA PRO A 180 -23.63 -18.45 18.70
C PRO A 180 -24.60 -17.91 19.77
N ARG A 181 -25.90 -17.85 19.46
CA ARG A 181 -26.94 -17.29 20.35
C ARG A 181 -27.47 -18.36 21.31
N GLY A 182 -27.58 -18.06 22.61
CA GLY A 182 -28.26 -18.94 23.57
C GLY A 182 -28.13 -18.57 25.05
N ALA A 183 -26.96 -18.11 25.50
CA ALA A 183 -26.66 -17.81 26.91
C ALA A 183 -26.53 -16.30 27.19
N PRO A 184 -26.48 -15.88 28.48
CA PRO A 184 -26.29 -14.49 28.86
C PRO A 184 -25.03 -13.90 28.24
N ARG A 185 -25.19 -12.74 27.59
CA ARG A 185 -24.09 -11.99 26.99
C ARG A 185 -23.97 -10.61 27.61
N VAL A 186 -22.74 -10.25 27.99
CA VAL A 186 -22.35 -8.88 28.35
C VAL A 186 -21.21 -8.46 27.43
N CYS A 187 -21.29 -7.25 26.91
CA CYS A 187 -20.28 -6.65 26.05
C CYS A 187 -19.64 -5.48 26.78
N CYS A 188 -18.32 -5.48 26.87
CA CYS A 188 -17.54 -4.38 27.44
C CYS A 188 -16.77 -3.69 26.31
N VAL A 189 -17.01 -2.41 26.10
CA VAL A 189 -16.26 -1.57 25.16
C VAL A 189 -15.30 -0.72 25.97
N THR A 190 -14.04 -1.13 25.96
CA THR A 190 -12.90 -0.38 26.50
C THR A 190 -12.62 0.84 25.64
N ALA A 191 -11.67 1.69 26.07
CA ALA A 191 -11.32 2.93 25.39
C ALA A 191 -11.17 2.75 23.87
N LEU A 192 -11.89 3.61 23.14
CA LEU A 192 -11.81 3.77 21.70
C LEU A 192 -10.86 4.93 21.40
N GLY A 193 -9.96 4.72 20.46
CA GLY A 193 -9.00 5.68 19.99
C GLY A 193 -8.65 5.31 18.56
N TYR A 194 -7.79 6.10 17.95
CA TYR A 194 -7.44 5.99 16.54
C TYR A 194 -6.55 4.79 16.20
N ASP A 195 -6.75 3.63 16.82
CA ASP A 195 -5.95 2.43 16.57
C ASP A 195 -6.48 1.66 15.36
N HIS A 196 -5.57 1.12 14.55
CA HIS A 196 -5.89 0.35 13.35
C HIS A 196 -6.90 1.04 12.42
N MET A 197 -6.76 2.36 12.21
CA MET A 197 -7.60 3.13 11.28
C MET A 197 -7.62 2.55 9.88
N ASP A 198 -6.60 1.75 9.53
CA ASP A 198 -6.60 0.94 8.33
C ASP A 198 -7.77 -0.03 8.20
N LYS A 199 -8.18 -0.60 9.31
CA LYS A 199 -9.17 -1.69 9.35
C LYS A 199 -10.50 -1.23 9.90
N LEU A 200 -10.52 -0.10 10.60
CA LEU A 200 -11.65 0.35 11.42
C LEU A 200 -12.22 1.70 10.97
N GLY A 201 -11.54 2.46 10.11
CA GLY A 201 -11.94 3.80 9.67
C GLY A 201 -11.10 4.90 10.31
N TYR A 202 -11.19 6.11 9.76
CA TYR A 202 -10.32 7.25 10.08
C TYR A 202 -10.95 8.26 11.05
N SER A 203 -12.22 8.06 11.41
CA SER A 203 -12.90 8.85 12.44
C SER A 203 -13.23 7.99 13.66
N ILE A 204 -13.36 8.61 14.83
CA ILE A 204 -13.71 7.88 16.05
C ILE A 204 -15.12 7.26 15.93
N GLU A 205 -16.01 7.90 15.17
CA GLU A 205 -17.31 7.38 14.78
C GLU A 205 -17.18 6.13 13.92
N GLU A 206 -16.32 6.14 12.90
CA GLU A 206 -16.08 4.99 12.03
C GLU A 206 -15.45 3.82 12.81
N ILE A 207 -14.51 4.09 13.71
CA ILE A 207 -13.88 3.06 14.55
C ILE A 207 -14.88 2.49 15.55
N ALA A 208 -15.66 3.34 16.21
CA ALA A 208 -16.75 2.94 17.09
C ALA A 208 -17.78 2.10 16.34
N ALA A 209 -18.09 2.50 15.11
CA ALA A 209 -18.97 1.80 14.21
C ALA A 209 -18.39 0.45 13.76
N ALA A 210 -17.13 0.35 13.36
CA ALA A 210 -16.50 -0.91 12.95
C ALA A 210 -16.32 -1.89 14.12
N LYS A 211 -15.98 -1.39 15.31
CA LYS A 211 -15.95 -2.19 16.55
C LYS A 211 -17.35 -2.57 17.01
N GLY A 212 -18.35 -1.74 16.72
CA GLY A 212 -19.74 -1.90 17.13
C GLY A 212 -20.74 -2.44 16.10
N GLU A 213 -20.27 -2.83 14.91
CA GLU A 213 -21.12 -3.22 13.76
C GLU A 213 -22.04 -2.18 13.13
N ILE A 214 -21.52 -1.01 12.78
CA ILE A 214 -22.17 -0.12 11.83
C ILE A 214 -21.27 0.02 10.63
N TYR A 215 -21.37 -0.92 9.71
CA TYR A 215 -20.78 -0.68 8.41
C TYR A 215 -21.68 0.29 7.63
N PHE A 216 -21.21 1.53 7.45
CA PHE A 216 -21.64 2.38 6.35
C PHE A 216 -20.85 1.97 5.09
N ILE A 217 -20.96 0.70 4.64
CA ILE A 217 -20.40 0.34 3.32
C ILE A 217 -21.35 0.87 2.26
N LYS A 218 -21.16 2.14 1.90
CA LYS A 218 -21.59 2.69 0.61
C LYS A 218 -20.72 2.20 -0.56
N ILE A 219 -19.75 1.30 -0.33
CA ILE A 219 -18.81 0.81 -1.36
C ILE A 219 -19.44 -0.23 -2.32
N LEU A 220 -20.62 -0.78 -2.03
CA LEU A 220 -21.22 -1.83 -2.87
C LEU A 220 -22.66 -1.60 -3.33
N ASN A 221 -23.28 -0.47 -3.01
CA ASN A 221 -24.65 -0.13 -3.42
C ASN A 221 -25.68 -1.27 -3.23
N LYS A 222 -25.47 -2.14 -2.23
CA LYS A 222 -26.33 -3.27 -1.91
C LYS A 222 -26.69 -3.23 -0.44
N SER A 223 -28.00 -3.18 -0.18
CA SER A 223 -28.58 -3.39 1.14
C SER A 223 -28.34 -4.85 1.54
N PHE A 224 -27.42 -5.11 2.47
CA PHE A 224 -27.15 -6.46 2.94
C PHE A 224 -27.93 -6.76 4.24
N PRO A 225 -28.72 -7.84 4.28
CA PRO A 225 -29.30 -8.33 5.52
C PRO A 225 -28.21 -9.10 6.30
N PHE A 226 -28.35 -9.27 7.63
CA PHE A 226 -27.68 -10.24 8.53
C PHE A 226 -26.87 -9.68 9.72
N LYS A 227 -26.63 -10.58 10.70
CA LYS A 227 -26.66 -10.39 12.17
C LYS A 227 -25.37 -10.90 12.89
N ALA A 228 -24.17 -10.41 12.55
CA ALA A 228 -22.93 -10.75 13.31
C ALA A 228 -22.78 -9.86 14.57
N GLY A 229 -21.63 -9.77 15.27
CA GLY A 229 -21.35 -8.57 16.11
C GLY A 229 -21.33 -8.59 17.62
N ILE A 230 -20.79 -7.51 18.20
CA ILE A 230 -20.84 -7.24 19.65
C ILE A 230 -22.15 -6.60 20.10
N PHE A 231 -22.73 -5.68 19.32
CA PHE A 231 -24.06 -5.11 19.57
C PHE A 231 -25.11 -6.11 19.07
N ARG A 232 -25.85 -6.70 20.00
CA ARG A 232 -26.93 -7.65 19.69
C ARG A 232 -28.10 -7.42 20.62
N ARG A 233 -29.31 -7.44 20.05
CA ARG A 233 -30.58 -7.30 20.77
C ARG A 233 -30.56 -8.13 22.06
N GLY A 234 -30.74 -7.45 23.18
CA GLY A 234 -30.73 -8.06 24.50
C GLY A 234 -29.35 -8.27 25.11
N ALA A 235 -28.26 -7.67 24.62
CA ALA A 235 -26.98 -7.57 25.33
C ALA A 235 -26.97 -6.38 26.33
N THR A 236 -26.07 -6.42 27.32
CA THR A 236 -25.76 -5.26 28.17
C THR A 236 -24.40 -4.71 27.76
N LEU A 237 -24.34 -3.40 27.50
CA LEU A 237 -23.15 -2.69 27.04
C LEU A 237 -22.54 -1.89 28.19
N ILE A 238 -21.26 -2.13 28.46
CA ILE A 238 -20.45 -1.34 29.40
C ILE A 238 -19.46 -0.49 28.60
N THR A 239 -19.34 0.80 28.90
CA THR A 239 -18.39 1.73 28.23
C THR A 239 -17.55 2.50 29.23
N SER A 240 -16.30 2.82 28.88
CA SER A 240 -15.48 3.80 29.61
C SER A 240 -16.03 5.23 29.46
N LYS A 241 -16.00 6.03 30.53
CA LYS A 241 -16.66 7.36 30.58
C LYS A 241 -15.84 8.49 29.99
N GLN A 242 -14.52 8.47 30.16
CA GLN A 242 -13.77 9.72 30.34
C GLN A 242 -12.88 10.13 29.16
N GLU A 243 -12.63 9.27 28.17
CA GLU A 243 -11.69 9.63 27.10
C GLU A 243 -12.32 10.25 25.84
N TYR A 244 -13.59 9.96 25.48
CA TYR A 244 -14.18 10.52 24.25
C TYR A 244 -15.71 10.63 24.32
N GLU A 245 -16.22 11.81 24.69
CA GLU A 245 -17.66 12.13 24.69
C GLU A 245 -18.33 11.85 23.34
N GLU A 246 -17.60 12.03 22.23
CA GLU A 246 -18.06 11.75 20.86
C GLU A 246 -18.29 10.25 20.60
N ALA A 247 -17.35 9.40 20.99
CA ALA A 247 -17.47 7.95 20.86
C ALA A 247 -18.62 7.40 21.74
N HIS A 248 -18.79 7.98 22.93
CA HIS A 248 -19.88 7.62 23.83
C HIS A 248 -21.25 7.96 23.22
N GLN A 249 -21.41 9.14 22.62
CA GLN A 249 -22.63 9.53 21.92
C GLN A 249 -22.96 8.62 20.74
N VAL A 250 -21.95 8.13 20.02
CA VAL A 250 -22.10 7.16 18.93
C VAL A 250 -22.61 5.82 19.48
N VAL A 251 -21.93 5.26 20.48
CA VAL A 251 -22.33 4.00 21.14
C VAL A 251 -23.73 4.12 21.75
N GLN A 252 -24.08 5.25 22.35
CA GLN A 252 -25.38 5.53 22.93
C GLN A 252 -26.50 5.58 21.88
N ARG A 253 -26.29 6.29 20.76
CA ARG A 253 -27.24 6.30 19.64
C ARG A 253 -27.54 4.89 19.15
N PHE A 254 -26.52 4.02 19.08
CA PHE A 254 -26.70 2.67 18.59
C PHE A 254 -27.31 1.71 19.61
N ALA A 255 -26.92 1.77 20.87
CA ALA A 255 -27.57 1.03 21.96
C ALA A 255 -29.08 1.30 21.97
N ASN A 256 -29.48 2.56 21.82
CA ASN A 256 -30.89 2.96 21.72
C ASN A 256 -31.58 2.34 20.49
N SER A 257 -30.92 2.33 19.32
CA SER A 257 -31.46 1.76 18.08
C SER A 257 -31.72 0.24 18.16
N LYS A 258 -30.96 -0.48 19.01
CA LYS A 258 -31.05 -1.94 19.19
C LYS A 258 -31.80 -2.36 20.45
N GLN A 259 -32.33 -1.39 21.23
CA GLN A 259 -32.97 -1.61 22.53
C GLN A 259 -32.05 -2.30 23.56
N GLU A 260 -30.80 -1.86 23.65
CA GLU A 260 -29.80 -2.37 24.60
C GLU A 260 -29.59 -1.40 25.77
N SER A 261 -29.23 -1.92 26.95
CA SER A 261 -28.93 -1.10 28.13
C SER A 261 -27.45 -0.68 28.10
N LEU A 262 -27.18 0.61 27.94
CA LEU A 262 -25.84 1.19 28.04
C LEU A 262 -25.54 1.64 29.48
N LEU A 263 -24.37 1.25 29.98
CA LEU A 263 -23.91 1.59 31.33
C LEU A 263 -22.46 2.05 31.30
N THR A 264 -22.12 2.86 32.29
CA THR A 264 -20.81 3.51 32.39
C THR A 264 -20.38 3.54 33.86
N PRO A 265 -19.13 3.17 34.19
CA PRO A 265 -18.60 3.30 35.55
C PRO A 265 -18.70 4.75 36.04
N SER A 266 -19.05 4.94 37.31
CA SER A 266 -19.04 6.27 37.93
C SER A 266 -17.62 6.69 38.29
N LYS A 267 -17.38 7.99 38.43
CA LYS A 267 -16.06 8.52 38.79
C LYS A 267 -15.65 8.01 40.18
N GLU A 268 -16.60 7.95 41.11
CA GLU A 268 -16.38 7.44 42.47
C GLU A 268 -15.94 5.97 42.46
N LEU A 269 -16.52 5.14 41.58
CA LEU A 269 -16.12 3.75 41.42
C LEU A 269 -14.70 3.63 40.86
N ILE A 270 -14.37 4.43 39.85
CA ILE A 270 -13.02 4.48 39.25
C ILE A 270 -11.99 4.87 40.31
N ASP A 271 -12.26 5.94 41.07
CA ASP A 271 -11.36 6.46 42.10
C ASP A 271 -11.17 5.46 43.25
N SER A 272 -12.20 4.66 43.57
CA SER A 272 -12.17 3.67 44.67
C SER A 272 -11.23 2.48 44.45
N ILE A 273 -10.86 2.19 43.19
CA ILE A 273 -10.02 1.03 42.84
C ILE A 273 -8.55 1.26 43.23
N GLY A 274 -8.11 2.52 43.33
CA GLY A 274 -6.75 2.87 43.75
C GLY A 274 -5.62 2.40 42.81
N LEU A 275 -5.96 1.94 41.61
CA LEU A 275 -4.99 1.70 40.53
C LEU A 275 -4.72 3.02 39.78
N GLU A 276 -3.58 3.08 39.09
CA GLU A 276 -3.28 4.21 38.21
C GLU A 276 -4.04 4.10 36.88
N TYR A 277 -4.26 5.24 36.24
CA TYR A 277 -4.80 5.33 34.90
C TYR A 277 -3.87 4.67 33.86
N PRO A 278 -4.35 3.88 32.88
CA PRO A 278 -5.74 3.53 32.56
C PRO A 278 -6.27 2.25 33.24
N ASN A 279 -5.50 1.64 34.16
CA ASN A 279 -5.86 0.35 34.76
C ASN A 279 -7.04 0.47 35.74
N ASN A 280 -7.21 1.60 36.41
CA ASN A 280 -8.41 1.89 37.21
C ASN A 280 -9.71 1.86 36.37
N GLU A 281 -9.74 2.49 35.19
CA GLU A 281 -10.92 2.47 34.31
C GLU A 281 -11.19 1.10 33.70
N ASN A 282 -10.14 0.39 33.30
CA ASN A 282 -10.25 -0.99 32.80
C ASN A 282 -10.79 -1.92 33.89
N ALA A 283 -10.30 -1.79 35.13
CA ALA A 283 -10.77 -2.55 36.29
C ALA A 283 -12.22 -2.20 36.64
N ALA A 284 -12.60 -0.92 36.58
CA ALA A 284 -13.99 -0.49 36.82
C ALA A 284 -14.95 -1.05 35.78
N SER A 285 -14.54 -1.02 34.51
CA SER A 285 -15.31 -1.56 33.39
C SER A 285 -15.44 -3.09 33.47
N ALA A 286 -14.36 -3.78 33.82
CA ALA A 286 -14.36 -5.23 34.07
C ALA A 286 -15.27 -5.61 35.24
N PHE A 287 -15.15 -4.91 36.37
CA PHE A 287 -15.99 -5.10 37.55
C PHE A 287 -17.47 -4.94 37.19
N LEU A 288 -17.82 -3.84 36.52
CA LEU A 288 -19.20 -3.56 36.13
C LEU A 288 -19.74 -4.63 35.16
N ALA A 289 -18.93 -5.05 34.18
CA ALA A 289 -19.31 -6.09 33.23
C ALA A 289 -19.54 -7.46 33.90
N VAL A 290 -18.69 -7.85 34.85
CA VAL A 290 -18.85 -9.08 35.63
C VAL A 290 -20.11 -9.03 36.50
N ARG A 291 -20.38 -7.89 37.16
CA ARG A 291 -21.59 -7.71 37.97
C ARG A 291 -22.86 -7.84 37.14
N HIS A 292 -22.89 -7.25 35.95
CA HIS A 292 -24.00 -7.40 35.01
C HIS A 292 -24.15 -8.82 34.48
N LEU A 293 -23.04 -9.51 34.21
CA LEU A 293 -23.09 -10.90 33.78
C LEU A 293 -23.69 -11.78 34.88
N ILE A 294 -23.23 -11.62 36.13
CA ILE A 294 -23.78 -12.35 37.29
C ILE A 294 -25.25 -12.01 37.51
N LYS A 295 -25.64 -10.74 37.36
CA LYS A 295 -27.04 -10.33 37.46
C LYS A 295 -27.89 -11.07 36.44
N ARG A 296 -27.43 -11.17 35.18
CA ARG A 296 -28.14 -11.90 34.12
C ARG A 296 -28.15 -13.41 34.32
N LEU A 297 -27.04 -13.97 34.80
CA LEU A 297 -26.97 -15.38 35.18
C LEU A 297 -27.98 -15.69 36.27
N LYS A 298 -28.10 -14.79 37.25
CA LYS A 298 -29.18 -14.83 38.23
C LYS A 298 -30.50 -14.71 37.50
N GLU A 299 -30.86 -13.62 36.83
CA GLU A 299 -32.13 -13.43 36.09
C GLU A 299 -32.57 -14.65 35.25
N GLU A 300 -31.66 -15.32 34.54
CA GLU A 300 -31.95 -16.56 33.78
C GLU A 300 -32.11 -17.81 34.65
N THR A 301 -31.42 -17.88 35.80
CA THR A 301 -31.69 -18.85 36.88
C THR A 301 -32.81 -18.40 37.85
N PHE A 302 -33.44 -17.24 37.61
CA PHE A 302 -34.20 -16.44 38.59
C PHE A 302 -35.53 -15.97 38.01
N PHE A 303 -36.32 -16.91 37.50
CA PHE A 303 -37.78 -16.84 37.70
C PHE A 303 -38.32 -17.99 38.54
N GLN A 304 -37.46 -18.87 39.08
CA GLN A 304 -37.94 -20.00 39.89
C GLN A 304 -37.81 -19.84 41.40
N ARG A 305 -37.03 -18.89 41.95
CA ARG A 305 -36.95 -18.72 43.42
C ARG A 305 -36.77 -17.25 43.81
N LEU A 306 -37.84 -16.69 44.41
CA LEU A 306 -37.85 -15.54 45.33
C LEU A 306 -37.88 -14.11 44.74
N ARG A 307 -39.12 -13.63 44.54
CA ARG A 307 -39.52 -12.31 45.05
C ARG A 307 -39.44 -12.34 46.58
N LYS A 308 -38.52 -11.56 47.17
CA LYS A 308 -38.66 -10.80 48.44
C LYS A 308 -37.27 -10.37 48.94
N SER A 309 -36.80 -9.19 48.50
CA SER A 309 -36.23 -8.15 49.38
C SER A 309 -35.61 -7.01 48.55
N SER A 310 -36.12 -5.80 48.83
CA SER A 310 -35.53 -4.45 48.69
C SER A 310 -34.71 -4.07 47.45
N SER A 311 -35.26 -3.12 46.69
CA SER A 311 -34.64 -2.39 45.58
C SER A 311 -33.53 -1.40 45.98
N SER A 312 -33.23 -1.20 47.27
CA SER A 312 -32.16 -0.30 47.73
C SER A 312 -30.77 -0.96 47.78
N ALA A 313 -30.68 -2.24 48.13
CA ALA A 313 -29.40 -2.96 48.25
C ALA A 313 -28.75 -3.28 46.88
N GLU A 314 -29.53 -3.39 45.81
CA GLU A 314 -29.01 -3.63 44.45
C GLU A 314 -28.31 -2.40 43.85
N SER A 315 -28.72 -1.18 44.23
CA SER A 315 -28.06 0.08 43.84
C SER A 315 -26.65 0.17 44.45
N ASP A 316 -26.48 -0.26 45.70
CA ASP A 316 -25.20 -0.22 46.41
C ASP A 316 -24.25 -1.33 45.94
N LEU A 317 -24.78 -2.50 45.58
CA LEU A 317 -23.99 -3.64 45.08
C LEU A 317 -23.28 -3.37 43.74
N MET A 318 -23.80 -2.41 42.97
CA MET A 318 -23.21 -1.95 41.70
C MET A 318 -22.13 -0.87 41.91
N LYS A 319 -22.02 -0.32 43.11
CA LYS A 319 -21.13 0.80 43.46
C LYS A 319 -19.99 0.41 44.40
N THR A 320 -20.08 -0.73 45.09
CA THR A 320 -19.08 -1.16 46.08
C THR A 320 -18.32 -2.41 45.65
N ILE A 321 -17.00 -2.31 45.65
CA ILE A 321 -16.06 -3.40 45.37
C ILE A 321 -15.73 -4.11 46.68
N THR A 322 -15.83 -5.45 46.71
CA THR A 322 -15.48 -6.23 47.91
C THR A 322 -13.97 -6.35 48.07
N PRO A 323 -13.44 -6.54 49.30
CA PRO A 323 -12.01 -6.77 49.53
C PRO A 323 -11.45 -7.96 48.72
N THR A 324 -12.24 -9.01 48.54
CA THR A 324 -11.87 -10.18 47.73
C THR A 324 -11.73 -9.82 46.26
N GLU A 325 -12.64 -9.02 45.71
CA GLU A 325 -12.54 -8.54 44.32
C GLU A 325 -11.38 -7.56 44.14
N MET A 326 -11.16 -6.67 45.11
CA MET A 326 -9.99 -5.79 45.10
C MET A 326 -8.71 -6.60 45.07
N LYS A 327 -8.54 -7.55 45.99
CA LYS A 327 -7.39 -8.46 46.01
C LYS A 327 -7.25 -9.22 44.68
N ALA A 328 -8.37 -9.64 44.09
CA ALA A 328 -8.38 -10.29 42.79
C ALA A 328 -7.84 -9.35 41.69
N ILE A 329 -8.36 -8.12 41.59
CA ILE A 329 -7.90 -7.09 40.65
C ILE A 329 -6.40 -6.83 40.79
N TYR A 330 -5.88 -6.67 42.01
CA TYR A 330 -4.44 -6.48 42.26
C TYR A 330 -3.58 -7.70 41.92
N SER A 331 -4.16 -8.91 41.91
CA SER A 331 -3.46 -10.16 41.58
C SER A 331 -3.58 -10.56 40.10
N ALA A 332 -4.24 -9.75 39.27
CA ALA A 332 -4.46 -10.10 37.87
C ALA A 332 -3.14 -10.03 37.08
N GLU A 333 -2.71 -11.17 36.55
CA GLU A 333 -1.49 -11.27 35.75
C GLU A 333 -1.80 -11.18 34.24
N TRP A 334 -1.33 -10.10 33.61
CA TRP A 334 -1.34 -9.95 32.15
C TRP A 334 0.09 -9.80 31.60
N PRO A 335 0.52 -10.67 30.66
CA PRO A 335 1.81 -10.57 29.99
C PRO A 335 2.03 -9.19 29.32
N GLY A 336 3.20 -8.59 29.57
CA GLY A 336 3.67 -7.42 28.82
C GLY A 336 3.15 -6.05 29.25
N ARG A 337 2.46 -5.91 30.39
CA ARG A 337 2.09 -4.58 30.91
C ARG A 337 2.44 -4.43 32.39
N GLN A 338 3.22 -3.39 32.71
CA GLN A 338 3.64 -3.02 34.07
C GLN A 338 4.11 -4.20 34.96
N GLN A 339 4.94 -5.10 34.41
CA GLN A 339 5.48 -6.25 35.15
C GLN A 339 6.81 -5.91 35.80
N ILE A 340 7.04 -6.50 36.98
CA ILE A 340 8.28 -6.36 37.75
C ILE A 340 8.86 -7.75 37.95
N VAL A 341 10.10 -7.95 37.52
CA VAL A 341 10.86 -9.19 37.71
C VAL A 341 12.18 -8.84 38.37
N ASP A 342 12.42 -9.36 39.56
CA ASP A 342 13.71 -9.22 40.24
C ASP A 342 14.59 -10.43 39.92
N HIS A 343 15.83 -10.20 39.50
CA HIS A 343 16.78 -11.25 39.14
C HIS A 343 18.15 -11.00 39.78
N GLU A 344 18.77 -12.05 40.32
CA GLU A 344 20.13 -11.98 40.88
C GLU A 344 21.16 -12.21 39.76
N ILE A 345 21.99 -11.20 39.49
CA ILE A 345 23.08 -11.29 38.50
C ILE A 345 24.37 -10.84 39.18
N ASN A 346 25.35 -11.75 39.27
CA ASN A 346 26.66 -11.51 39.88
C ASN A 346 26.59 -10.92 41.31
N GLY A 347 25.67 -11.43 42.15
CA GLY A 347 25.48 -10.99 43.54
C GLY A 347 24.84 -9.60 43.68
N ARG A 348 24.16 -9.12 42.64
CA ARG A 348 23.37 -7.89 42.64
C ARG A 348 21.96 -8.18 42.16
N THR A 349 20.97 -7.67 42.88
CA THR A 349 19.59 -7.72 42.44
C THR A 349 19.35 -6.70 41.32
N ILE A 350 19.00 -7.18 40.13
CA ILE A 350 18.56 -6.38 38.99
C ILE A 350 17.04 -6.46 38.89
N ARG A 351 16.38 -5.32 39.02
CA ARG A 351 14.94 -5.19 38.81
C ARG A 351 14.64 -4.88 37.35
N ILE A 352 13.97 -5.79 36.68
CA ILE A 352 13.51 -5.67 35.30
C ILE A 352 12.05 -5.19 35.33
N LEU A 353 11.81 -4.05 34.69
CA LEU A 353 10.49 -3.45 34.54
C LEU A 353 10.05 -3.64 33.07
N LEU A 354 8.97 -4.41 32.84
CA LEU A 354 8.47 -4.70 31.49
C LEU A 354 7.12 -4.03 31.29
N ASP A 355 7.02 -3.14 30.30
CA ASP A 355 5.76 -2.49 29.94
C ASP A 355 5.64 -2.29 28.43
N VAL A 356 4.40 -2.25 27.93
CA VAL A 356 4.07 -1.97 26.53
C VAL A 356 3.28 -0.68 26.48
N ALA A 357 3.93 0.39 26.03
CA ALA A 357 3.26 1.66 25.78
C ALA A 357 2.42 1.58 24.50
N HIS A 358 1.12 1.85 24.62
CA HIS A 358 0.23 1.91 23.45
C HIS A 358 0.21 3.32 22.86
N THR A 359 0.30 3.42 21.53
CA THR A 359 0.00 4.64 20.76
C THR A 359 -1.48 4.67 20.34
N PRO A 360 -2.03 5.83 19.96
CA PRO A 360 -3.02 5.90 18.88
C PRO A 360 -2.44 5.32 17.58
N GLY A 361 -3.26 4.77 16.69
CA GLY A 361 -2.82 4.32 15.36
C GLY A 361 -2.65 5.47 14.37
N ASP A 362 -2.26 5.14 13.15
CA ASP A 362 -1.50 5.99 12.22
C ASP A 362 -2.24 7.16 11.50
N ALA A 363 -2.88 8.14 12.17
CA ALA A 363 -3.27 9.39 11.48
C ALA A 363 -3.37 10.62 12.39
N ASP A 364 -2.88 11.74 11.84
CA ASP A 364 -2.73 13.09 12.41
C ASP A 364 -1.64 13.28 13.47
N PHE A 365 -0.43 13.55 12.96
CA PHE A 365 0.79 13.92 13.70
C PHE A 365 0.61 15.08 14.71
N PHE A 366 -0.44 15.90 14.61
CA PHE A 366 -0.65 17.06 15.49
C PHE A 366 -1.66 16.84 16.63
N LEU A 367 -2.65 15.95 16.50
CA LEU A 367 -3.57 15.61 17.59
C LEU A 367 -3.06 14.40 18.41
N ASP A 368 -2.31 13.49 17.79
CA ASP A 368 -1.82 12.25 18.40
C ASP A 368 -0.53 12.40 19.22
N PHE A 369 0.23 13.47 19.02
CA PHE A 369 1.48 13.69 19.75
C PHE A 369 1.22 13.78 21.26
N ASN A 370 0.18 14.51 21.69
CA ASN A 370 -0.11 14.71 23.11
C ASN A 370 -0.57 13.44 23.83
N LEU A 371 -1.44 12.64 23.20
CA LEU A 371 -1.98 11.41 23.81
C LEU A 371 -0.96 10.28 23.87
N PHE A 372 -0.08 10.18 22.86
CA PHE A 372 1.01 9.22 22.90
C PHE A 372 2.09 9.62 23.91
N GLN A 373 2.40 10.92 24.01
CA GLN A 373 3.26 11.43 25.06
C GLN A 373 2.72 11.09 26.45
N GLU A 374 1.41 11.23 26.69
CA GLU A 374 0.81 10.83 27.97
C GLU A 374 0.99 9.33 28.27
N SER A 375 0.82 8.45 27.29
CA SER A 375 1.07 7.00 27.46
C SER A 375 2.53 6.69 27.83
N MET A 376 3.48 7.38 27.19
CA MET A 376 4.91 7.27 27.51
C MET A 376 5.25 7.86 28.88
N LYS A 377 4.64 8.99 29.26
CA LYS A 377 4.77 9.58 30.59
C LYS A 377 4.21 8.66 31.67
N ILE A 378 3.09 7.98 31.43
CA ILE A 378 2.52 6.99 32.37
C ILE A 378 3.51 5.84 32.59
N CYS A 379 4.05 5.27 31.52
CA CYS A 379 5.08 4.22 31.61
C CYS A 379 6.32 4.72 32.37
N ALA A 380 6.81 5.92 32.04
CA ALA A 380 7.96 6.54 32.69
C ALA A 380 7.71 6.83 34.18
N ASN A 381 6.53 7.36 34.54
CA ASN A 381 6.16 7.65 35.91
C ASN A 381 6.04 6.36 36.73
N TRP A 382 5.39 5.34 36.18
CA TRP A 382 5.32 4.02 36.80
C TRP A 382 6.73 3.45 37.04
N ALA A 383 7.59 3.45 36.04
CA ALA A 383 8.96 2.95 36.19
C ALA A 383 9.80 3.80 37.16
N ALA A 384 9.59 5.12 37.21
CA ALA A 384 10.25 6.02 38.15
C ALA A 384 9.88 5.71 39.62
N GLN A 385 8.64 5.29 39.89
CA GLN A 385 8.20 4.88 41.23
C GLN A 385 8.77 3.53 41.66
N LYS A 386 9.09 2.64 40.70
CA LYS A 386 9.53 1.26 40.98
C LYS A 386 11.05 1.07 40.89
N LYS A 387 11.78 2.09 40.45
CA LYS A 387 13.25 2.06 40.39
C LYS A 387 13.84 1.89 41.79
N ILE A 388 14.81 1.01 41.90
CA ILE A 388 15.56 0.73 43.14
C ILE A 388 17.02 1.22 43.06
N GLY A 389 17.37 1.91 41.96
CA GLY A 389 18.72 2.40 41.68
C GLY A 389 18.82 3.00 40.28
N LYS A 390 20.01 2.90 39.71
CA LYS A 390 20.35 3.25 38.32
C LYS A 390 19.41 2.54 37.34
N ILE A 391 18.93 3.25 36.32
CA ILE A 391 17.97 2.71 35.35
C ILE A 391 18.57 2.64 33.95
N PHE A 392 18.47 1.44 33.36
CA PHE A 392 18.87 1.13 31.99
C PHE A 392 17.59 0.91 31.18
N VAL A 393 17.41 1.63 30.08
CA VAL A 393 16.19 1.54 29.27
C VAL A 393 16.48 0.76 27.99
N LEU A 394 15.75 -0.36 27.81
CA LEU A 394 15.70 -1.13 26.56
C LEU A 394 14.36 -0.85 25.87
N MET A 395 14.41 -0.34 24.65
CA MET A 395 13.18 0.01 23.90
C MET A 395 13.21 -0.54 22.48
N ARG A 396 12.05 -1.04 22.02
CA ARG A 396 11.80 -1.42 20.62
C ARG A 396 10.54 -0.73 20.13
N SER A 397 10.64 0.04 19.04
CA SER A 397 9.47 0.62 18.38
C SER A 397 8.85 -0.37 17.38
N ALA A 398 7.52 -0.39 17.29
CA ALA A 398 6.83 -1.00 16.16
C ALA A 398 7.18 -0.24 14.85
N MET A 399 7.09 -0.92 13.70
CA MET A 399 7.54 -0.41 12.40
C MET A 399 6.96 0.98 12.10
N GLY A 400 7.82 1.90 11.63
CA GLY A 400 7.39 3.20 11.11
C GLY A 400 6.99 4.23 12.18
N ARG A 401 7.70 4.34 13.30
CA ARG A 401 7.46 5.44 14.26
C ARG A 401 8.76 6.16 14.59
N GLU A 402 8.65 7.45 14.88
CA GLU A 402 9.80 8.28 15.26
C GLU A 402 10.25 7.86 16.67
N ILE A 403 11.48 7.36 16.79
CA ILE A 403 12.07 6.90 18.05
C ILE A 403 12.46 8.10 18.91
N ASP A 404 12.86 9.20 18.28
CA ASP A 404 13.44 10.37 18.98
C ASP A 404 12.44 11.05 19.92
N SER A 405 11.17 11.20 19.51
CA SER A 405 10.12 11.78 20.37
C SER A 405 9.69 10.86 21.53
N GLN A 406 9.88 9.54 21.39
CA GLN A 406 9.62 8.55 22.44
C GLN A 406 10.67 8.62 23.54
N MET A 407 11.92 8.90 23.16
CA MET A 407 13.05 8.95 24.08
C MET A 407 13.02 10.19 24.98
N VAL A 408 12.48 11.33 24.51
CA VAL A 408 12.47 12.60 25.27
C VAL A 408 11.78 12.46 26.62
N HIS A 409 10.55 11.94 26.68
CA HIS A 409 9.80 11.83 27.94
C HIS A 409 10.38 10.78 28.90
N LEU A 410 10.86 9.66 28.35
CA LEU A 410 11.58 8.66 29.13
C LEU A 410 12.87 9.25 29.71
N ALA A 411 13.62 10.03 28.91
CA ALA A 411 14.85 10.68 29.34
C ALA A 411 14.58 11.76 30.40
N GLU A 412 13.53 12.57 30.24
CA GLU A 412 13.16 13.62 31.19
C GLU A 412 12.72 13.06 32.55
N ILE A 413 11.87 12.02 32.55
CA ILE A 413 11.28 11.47 33.78
C ILE A 413 12.21 10.44 34.44
N LEU A 414 12.75 9.49 33.68
CA LEU A 414 13.58 8.42 34.24
C LEU A 414 15.02 8.85 34.45
N LYS A 415 15.52 9.80 33.65
CA LYS A 415 16.93 10.21 33.59
C LYS A 415 17.87 9.00 33.54
N PRO A 416 17.71 8.11 32.54
CA PRO A 416 18.47 6.88 32.46
C PRO A 416 19.95 7.20 32.20
N GLU A 417 20.84 6.44 32.82
CA GLU A 417 22.28 6.58 32.57
C GLU A 417 22.69 5.96 31.24
N TYR A 418 21.88 5.05 30.73
CA TYR A 418 22.10 4.37 29.47
C TYR A 418 20.76 4.10 28.79
N PHE A 419 20.73 4.36 27.49
CA PHE A 419 19.60 4.10 26.62
C PHE A 419 20.07 3.21 25.47
N ALA A 420 19.39 2.09 25.23
CA ALA A 420 19.72 1.18 24.14
C ALA A 420 18.49 0.84 23.29
N GLY A 421 18.61 1.06 21.98
CA GLY A 421 17.68 0.48 21.00
C GLY A 421 17.85 -1.04 20.97
N ALA A 422 16.76 -1.78 20.86
CA ALA A 422 16.79 -3.23 21.01
C ALA A 422 17.83 -3.91 20.08
N PRO A 423 18.73 -4.76 20.61
CA PRO A 423 19.61 -5.60 19.80
C PRO A 423 18.80 -6.61 18.98
N ASN A 424 19.45 -7.28 18.02
CA ASN A 424 18.81 -8.14 17.03
C ASN A 424 18.23 -9.42 17.65
N VAL A 425 17.08 -9.33 18.32
CA VAL A 425 16.40 -10.41 19.06
C VAL A 425 16.20 -11.66 18.21
N ALA A 426 16.06 -11.52 16.88
CA ALA A 426 15.96 -12.66 15.96
C ALA A 426 17.24 -13.52 15.95
N LYS A 427 18.40 -12.91 16.14
CA LYS A 427 19.69 -13.59 16.28
C LYS A 427 19.80 -14.28 17.64
N ASP A 428 19.41 -13.61 18.72
CA ASP A 428 19.49 -14.15 20.08
C ASP A 428 18.51 -15.33 20.28
N VAL A 429 17.31 -15.25 19.71
CA VAL A 429 16.35 -16.37 19.70
C VAL A 429 16.87 -17.55 18.88
N ALA A 430 17.53 -17.30 17.74
CA ALA A 430 18.16 -18.34 16.92
C ALA A 430 19.37 -19.00 17.61
N GLU A 431 20.13 -18.26 18.42
CA GLU A 431 21.26 -18.79 19.22
C GLU A 431 20.80 -19.52 20.49
N LEU A 432 19.70 -19.09 21.13
CA LEU A 432 19.04 -19.83 22.22
C LEU A 432 18.52 -21.19 21.74
N ASP A 433 17.95 -21.25 20.53
CA ASP A 433 17.44 -22.50 19.93
C ASP A 433 18.53 -23.55 19.70
N GLN A 434 19.77 -23.13 19.39
CA GLN A 434 20.90 -24.06 19.23
C GLN A 434 21.33 -24.71 20.56
N ASN A 435 21.10 -24.05 21.70
CA ASN A 435 21.60 -24.49 23.00
C ASN A 435 20.59 -25.31 23.82
N VAL A 436 19.29 -25.28 23.50
CA VAL A 436 18.25 -25.95 24.32
C VAL A 436 18.01 -27.41 23.92
N GLY A 437 18.59 -27.90 22.82
CA GLY A 437 18.70 -29.34 22.52
C GLY A 437 17.38 -30.13 22.44
N SER A 438 16.22 -29.48 22.44
CA SER A 438 14.92 -30.11 22.30
C SER A 438 14.27 -29.58 21.04
N GLY A 439 14.20 -30.39 19.98
CA GLY A 439 13.42 -30.12 18.77
C GLY A 439 11.90 -30.06 19.02
N LYS A 440 11.46 -29.36 20.07
CA LYS A 440 10.07 -29.19 20.52
C LYS A 440 9.43 -27.90 20.01
N TYR A 441 10.20 -26.90 19.59
CA TYR A 441 9.66 -25.59 19.18
C TYR A 441 9.33 -25.47 17.68
N VAL A 442 9.67 -26.48 16.86
CA VAL A 442 9.62 -26.38 15.39
C VAL A 442 8.37 -27.04 14.75
N SER A 443 7.51 -27.77 15.45
CA SER A 443 6.36 -28.43 14.78
C SER A 443 5.10 -27.57 14.59
N PHE A 444 5.03 -26.34 15.12
CA PHE A 444 3.86 -25.46 14.95
C PHE A 444 4.14 -24.06 14.40
N TYR A 445 5.35 -23.85 13.86
CA TYR A 445 5.71 -22.69 13.03
C TYR A 445 6.04 -23.18 11.61
N PRO A 446 5.07 -23.61 10.78
CA PRO A 446 5.40 -24.14 9.46
C PRO A 446 5.65 -22.99 8.50
N SER A 447 6.87 -22.94 7.93
CA SER A 447 7.23 -22.65 6.52
C SER A 447 6.68 -21.40 5.79
N PHE A 448 5.85 -20.59 6.44
CA PHE A 448 5.27 -19.35 5.90
C PHE A 448 6.01 -18.11 6.40
N LEU A 449 6.69 -18.17 7.55
CA LEU A 449 7.71 -17.17 7.86
C LEU A 449 8.77 -17.22 6.76
N THR A 450 9.36 -18.35 6.40
CA THR A 450 10.35 -18.36 5.30
C THR A 450 9.77 -17.90 3.96
N ARG A 451 8.71 -18.47 3.38
CA ARG A 451 8.26 -17.99 2.04
C ARG A 451 7.56 -16.61 2.01
N GLY A 452 6.85 -16.26 3.06
CA GLY A 452 6.17 -14.96 3.19
C GLY A 452 7.12 -13.85 3.60
N ILE A 453 8.11 -14.15 4.44
CA ILE A 453 9.16 -13.21 4.84
C ILE A 453 10.25 -13.17 3.79
N ASP A 454 10.58 -14.22 3.03
CA ASP A 454 11.52 -14.11 1.91
C ASP A 454 10.95 -13.21 0.82
N ARG A 455 9.66 -13.33 0.48
CA ARG A 455 8.99 -12.41 -0.46
C ARG A 455 8.80 -11.01 0.11
N GLN A 456 8.41 -10.86 1.38
CA GLN A 456 8.29 -9.55 2.03
C GLN A 456 9.65 -8.91 2.33
N LEU A 457 10.71 -9.71 2.56
CA LEU A 457 12.09 -9.27 2.71
C LEU A 457 12.68 -8.94 1.36
N GLU A 458 12.38 -9.65 0.28
CA GLU A 458 12.74 -9.26 -1.08
C GLU A 458 12.03 -7.97 -1.49
N GLU A 459 10.75 -7.81 -1.16
CA GLU A 459 9.99 -6.57 -1.36
C GLU A 459 10.54 -5.43 -0.48
N LEU A 460 10.84 -5.69 0.81
CA LEU A 460 11.48 -4.73 1.72
C LEU A 460 12.93 -4.44 1.34
N HIS A 461 13.67 -5.39 0.82
CA HIS A 461 15.07 -5.25 0.38
C HIS A 461 15.09 -4.46 -0.91
N THR A 462 14.24 -4.78 -1.89
CA THR A 462 14.04 -4.00 -3.11
C THR A 462 13.55 -2.59 -2.79
N PHE A 463 12.63 -2.44 -1.84
CA PHE A 463 12.13 -1.13 -1.40
C PHE A 463 13.22 -0.33 -0.66
N LYS A 464 13.94 -0.93 0.29
CA LYS A 464 15.07 -0.31 1.01
C LYS A 464 16.19 0.09 0.06
N LEU A 465 16.53 -0.77 -0.89
CA LEU A 465 17.51 -0.46 -1.95
C LEU A 465 17.02 0.70 -2.80
N ARG A 466 15.81 0.67 -3.35
CA ARG A 466 15.25 1.79 -4.15
C ARG A 466 15.17 3.10 -3.36
N THR A 467 14.83 3.02 -2.08
CA THR A 467 14.76 4.17 -1.18
C THR A 467 16.16 4.74 -0.96
N ARG A 468 17.12 3.91 -0.54
CA ARG A 468 18.53 4.27 -0.37
C ARG A 468 19.09 4.91 -1.64
N TYR A 469 18.91 4.27 -2.79
CA TYR A 469 19.37 4.75 -4.09
C TYR A 469 18.72 6.06 -4.52
N PHE A 470 17.46 6.29 -4.17
CA PHE A 470 16.80 7.57 -4.45
C PHE A 470 17.44 8.72 -3.65
N PHE A 471 17.79 8.51 -2.38
CA PHE A 471 18.47 9.53 -1.57
C PHE A 471 19.92 9.73 -1.99
N GLU A 472 20.66 8.65 -2.20
CA GLU A 472 22.01 8.72 -2.76
C GLU A 472 21.99 9.49 -4.10
N PHE A 473 20.99 9.27 -4.95
CA PHE A 473 20.85 10.04 -6.19
C PHE A 473 20.57 11.54 -5.94
N GLY A 474 19.75 11.88 -4.94
CA GLY A 474 19.51 13.27 -4.54
C GLY A 474 20.78 13.98 -4.08
N ASP A 475 21.59 13.31 -3.26
CA ASP A 475 22.88 13.83 -2.79
C ASP A 475 23.87 14.00 -3.96
N ILE A 476 23.88 13.04 -4.89
CA ILE A 476 24.71 13.11 -6.09
C ILE A 476 24.27 14.25 -7.01
N LEU A 477 22.97 14.51 -7.17
CA LEU A 477 22.51 15.70 -7.89
C LEU A 477 23.07 16.98 -7.25
N GLN A 478 23.06 17.07 -5.93
CA GLN A 478 23.60 18.24 -5.25
C GLN A 478 25.12 18.37 -5.43
N SER A 479 25.88 17.26 -5.38
CA SER A 479 27.33 17.27 -5.60
C SER A 479 27.68 17.63 -7.06
N VAL A 480 27.08 16.92 -8.02
CA VAL A 480 27.39 17.09 -9.46
C VAL A 480 27.05 18.49 -9.95
N PHE A 481 25.91 19.04 -9.52
CA PHE A 481 25.50 20.39 -9.91
C PHE A 481 26.04 21.48 -8.95
N GLY A 482 26.98 21.22 -8.05
CA GLY A 482 27.39 22.10 -6.93
C GLY A 482 27.23 23.64 -7.11
N GLY A 483 26.80 24.31 -6.02
CA GLY A 483 26.72 25.77 -5.93
C GLY A 483 25.80 26.41 -6.97
N LYS A 484 26.36 27.20 -7.90
CA LYS A 484 25.59 28.01 -8.88
C LYS A 484 24.81 27.17 -9.89
N LEU A 485 25.29 25.97 -10.23
CA LEU A 485 24.65 25.15 -11.27
C LEU A 485 23.38 24.45 -10.72
N TYR A 486 23.38 24.07 -9.45
CA TYR A 486 22.23 23.51 -8.73
C TYR A 486 21.17 24.57 -8.47
N GLU A 487 21.57 25.80 -8.13
CA GLU A 487 20.65 26.94 -8.05
C GLU A 487 20.04 27.28 -9.42
N LYS A 488 20.82 27.16 -10.50
CA LYS A 488 20.28 27.28 -11.86
C LYS A 488 19.28 26.18 -12.15
N LEU A 489 19.58 24.91 -11.87
CA LEU A 489 18.65 23.79 -12.05
C LEU A 489 17.36 24.00 -11.25
N LYS A 490 17.47 24.39 -9.97
CA LYS A 490 16.33 24.75 -9.11
C LYS A 490 15.45 25.84 -9.68
N SER A 491 16.00 26.76 -10.46
CA SER A 491 15.26 27.90 -11.03
C SER A 491 14.46 27.55 -12.28
N ILE A 492 14.74 26.41 -12.93
CA ILE A 492 14.05 26.01 -14.16
C ILE A 492 12.69 25.39 -13.83
N PRO A 493 11.57 25.91 -14.37
CA PRO A 493 10.23 25.36 -14.23
C PRO A 493 10.12 23.90 -14.67
N LEU A 494 9.28 23.14 -13.96
CA LEU A 494 9.12 21.71 -14.17
C LEU A 494 7.66 21.31 -14.45
N LEU A 495 7.46 20.61 -15.55
CA LEU A 495 6.30 19.75 -15.76
C LEU A 495 6.70 18.28 -15.52
N HIS A 496 6.14 17.65 -14.50
CA HIS A 496 6.48 16.28 -14.09
C HIS A 496 5.31 15.34 -14.32
N VAL A 497 5.48 14.31 -15.14
CA VAL A 497 4.38 13.46 -15.62
C VAL A 497 4.57 12.00 -15.20
N ALA A 498 3.67 11.49 -14.38
CA ALA A 498 3.53 10.08 -14.02
C ALA A 498 2.24 9.49 -14.61
N GLY A 499 2.10 8.17 -14.55
CA GLY A 499 0.96 7.47 -15.13
C GLY A 499 1.27 6.01 -15.50
N THR A 500 0.23 5.21 -15.74
CA THR A 500 0.40 3.88 -16.33
C THR A 500 0.49 4.04 -17.84
N LYS A 501 -0.49 4.68 -18.46
CA LYS A 501 -0.53 4.97 -19.91
C LYS A 501 -0.61 6.48 -20.17
N GLY A 502 -0.22 6.92 -21.37
CA GLY A 502 -0.33 8.32 -21.79
C GLY A 502 0.76 9.28 -21.32
N LYS A 503 1.75 8.83 -20.51
CA LYS A 503 2.86 9.66 -20.01
C LYS A 503 3.65 10.34 -21.14
N GLY A 504 4.33 9.55 -21.98
CA GLY A 504 5.12 10.05 -23.11
C GLY A 504 4.31 10.93 -24.07
N THR A 505 3.09 10.50 -24.44
CA THR A 505 2.20 11.28 -25.31
C THR A 505 1.80 12.62 -24.69
N THR A 506 1.45 12.64 -23.40
CA THR A 506 1.15 13.89 -22.67
C THR A 506 2.38 14.81 -22.62
N CYS A 507 3.58 14.24 -22.43
CA CYS A 507 4.82 15.01 -22.47
C CYS A 507 5.10 15.59 -23.86
N ALA A 508 4.84 14.83 -24.93
CA ALA A 508 5.02 15.26 -26.31
C ALA A 508 4.08 16.41 -26.69
N PHE A 509 2.80 16.31 -26.30
CA PHE A 509 1.84 17.40 -26.46
C PHE A 509 2.27 18.63 -25.66
N ALA A 510 2.66 18.45 -24.39
CA ALA A 510 3.09 19.57 -23.56
C ALA A 510 4.34 20.26 -24.10
N GLU A 511 5.32 19.50 -24.60
CA GLU A 511 6.52 20.02 -25.26
C GLU A 511 6.14 20.87 -26.47
N THR A 512 5.30 20.33 -27.35
CA THR A 512 4.94 21.03 -28.59
C THR A 512 4.15 22.30 -28.30
N ILE A 513 3.26 22.28 -27.30
CA ILE A 513 2.53 23.47 -26.84
C ILE A 513 3.49 24.52 -26.28
N LEU A 514 4.40 24.15 -25.37
CA LEU A 514 5.35 25.09 -24.76
C LEU A 514 6.31 25.67 -25.81
N ARG A 515 6.82 24.84 -26.71
CA ARG A 515 7.67 25.29 -27.83
C ARG A 515 6.93 26.21 -28.79
N ALA A 516 5.66 25.91 -29.12
CA ALA A 516 4.82 26.79 -29.94
C ALA A 516 4.54 28.15 -29.27
N ARG A 517 4.68 28.22 -27.94
CA ARG A 517 4.59 29.47 -27.15
C ARG A 517 5.94 30.19 -26.99
N GLY A 518 7.01 29.67 -27.58
CA GLY A 518 8.32 30.32 -27.63
C GLY A 518 9.30 29.90 -26.54
N PHE A 519 8.94 28.95 -25.66
CA PHE A 519 9.87 28.42 -24.67
C PHE A 519 10.88 27.48 -25.31
N LYS A 520 12.14 27.57 -24.89
CA LYS A 520 13.15 26.53 -25.13
C LYS A 520 12.89 25.34 -24.21
N THR A 521 12.48 24.22 -24.76
CA THR A 521 12.05 23.05 -24.00
C THR A 521 13.18 22.03 -23.84
N GLY A 522 13.27 21.42 -22.66
CA GLY A 522 14.01 20.19 -22.40
C GLY A 522 13.04 19.06 -22.05
N LEU A 523 13.00 17.99 -22.83
CA LEU A 523 12.10 16.86 -22.61
C LEU A 523 12.91 15.59 -22.33
N PHE A 524 12.61 14.92 -21.22
CA PHE A 524 13.18 13.62 -20.87
C PHE A 524 12.11 12.52 -20.84
N THR A 525 12.28 11.48 -21.66
CA THR A 525 11.29 10.39 -21.83
C THR A 525 11.87 8.99 -21.72
N SER A 526 10.99 8.00 -21.60
CA SER A 526 11.36 6.59 -21.61
C SER A 526 10.21 5.69 -22.02
N PRO A 527 10.47 4.50 -22.61
CA PRO A 527 11.76 3.98 -23.11
C PRO A 527 12.22 4.63 -24.43
N SER A 528 13.31 4.12 -25.03
CA SER A 528 13.84 4.51 -26.36
C SER A 528 13.55 3.43 -27.40
N PHE A 529 13.27 3.84 -28.63
CA PHE A 529 13.12 3.06 -29.85
C PHE A 529 14.49 2.70 -30.44
N ASN A 530 15.29 3.68 -30.87
CA ASN A 530 16.49 3.46 -31.68
C ASN A 530 17.79 3.84 -30.94
N SER A 531 17.90 5.08 -30.46
CA SER A 531 19.07 5.56 -29.72
C SER A 531 18.67 5.95 -28.30
N VAL A 532 19.55 5.73 -27.32
CA VAL A 532 19.33 6.20 -25.95
C VAL A 532 19.31 7.74 -25.91
N ALA A 533 19.98 8.41 -26.84
CA ALA A 533 20.01 9.87 -26.97
C ALA A 533 18.62 10.45 -27.25
N GLU A 534 17.72 9.70 -27.90
CA GLU A 534 16.37 10.17 -28.23
C GLU A 534 15.48 10.48 -27.01
N ARG A 535 15.88 9.95 -25.85
CA ARG A 535 15.23 10.18 -24.56
C ARG A 535 15.42 11.61 -24.09
N ILE A 536 16.43 12.31 -24.59
CA ILE A 536 16.77 13.68 -24.22
C ILE A 536 16.53 14.53 -25.45
N ARG A 537 15.52 15.40 -25.39
CA ARG A 537 15.14 16.25 -26.51
C ARG A 537 15.25 17.72 -26.13
N ILE A 538 15.76 18.52 -27.06
CA ILE A 538 15.79 19.98 -26.98
C ILE A 538 14.92 20.51 -28.12
N ASN A 539 13.88 21.29 -27.78
CA ASN A 539 12.93 21.82 -28.77
C ASN A 539 12.33 20.73 -29.69
N GLY A 540 11.93 19.61 -29.10
CA GLY A 540 11.31 18.48 -29.79
C GLY A 540 12.29 17.53 -30.51
N LYS A 541 13.55 17.93 -30.69
CA LYS A 541 14.57 17.14 -31.39
C LYS A 541 15.46 16.36 -30.42
N PRO A 542 15.74 15.06 -30.65
CA PRO A 542 16.80 14.33 -29.97
C PRO A 542 18.12 15.09 -29.96
N VAL A 543 18.89 14.96 -28.87
CA VAL A 543 20.30 15.37 -28.88
C VAL A 543 21.10 14.42 -29.77
N SER A 544 22.17 14.91 -30.40
CA SER A 544 23.04 14.06 -31.22
C SER A 544 23.82 13.08 -30.34
N ASP A 545 24.23 11.96 -30.93
CA ASP A 545 25.00 10.94 -30.21
C ASP A 545 26.35 11.52 -29.72
N GLU A 546 26.96 12.45 -30.46
CA GLU A 546 28.19 13.15 -30.04
C GLU A 546 27.94 14.04 -28.82
N GLN A 547 26.83 14.78 -28.80
CA GLN A 547 26.47 15.62 -27.66
C GLN A 547 26.15 14.76 -26.43
N PHE A 548 25.44 13.65 -26.63
CA PHE A 548 25.15 12.67 -25.58
C PHE A 548 26.45 12.09 -25.01
N ALA A 549 27.35 11.60 -25.87
CA ALA A 549 28.64 11.03 -25.49
C ALA A 549 29.52 12.06 -24.75
N ALA A 550 29.65 13.28 -25.29
CA ALA A 550 30.42 14.33 -24.65
C ALA A 550 29.89 14.68 -23.24
N THR A 551 28.58 14.66 -23.04
CA THR A 551 27.97 14.89 -21.72
C THR A 551 28.21 13.71 -20.78
N ALA A 552 28.08 12.48 -21.29
CA ALA A 552 28.37 11.25 -20.54
C ALA A 552 29.83 11.20 -20.07
N GLU A 553 30.79 11.48 -20.95
CA GLU A 553 32.23 11.49 -20.64
C GLU A 553 32.59 12.53 -19.58
N LYS A 554 31.95 13.71 -19.61
CA LYS A 554 32.14 14.74 -18.57
C LYS A 554 31.67 14.22 -17.22
N LEU A 555 30.48 13.62 -17.16
CA LEU A 555 29.91 13.09 -15.93
C LEU A 555 30.70 11.90 -15.40
N GLU A 556 31.23 11.04 -16.27
CA GLU A 556 32.02 9.86 -15.90
C GLU A 556 33.31 10.19 -15.15
N LYS A 557 33.85 11.40 -15.32
CA LYS A 557 35.05 11.85 -14.59
C LYS A 557 34.78 12.16 -13.11
N LEU A 558 33.51 12.30 -12.71
CA LEU A 558 33.11 12.58 -11.33
C LEU A 558 33.04 11.28 -10.51
N ASP A 559 33.68 11.25 -9.34
CA ASP A 559 33.76 10.05 -8.51
C ASP A 559 32.38 9.59 -8.01
N GLU A 560 31.47 10.53 -7.78
CA GLU A 560 30.08 10.27 -7.42
C GLU A 560 29.31 9.52 -8.52
N VAL A 561 29.62 9.79 -9.78
CA VAL A 561 28.96 9.16 -10.94
C VAL A 561 29.49 7.74 -11.18
N LYS A 562 30.75 7.47 -10.82
CA LYS A 562 31.31 6.10 -10.84
C LYS A 562 30.58 5.17 -9.87
N ILE A 563 30.16 5.68 -8.72
CA ILE A 563 29.36 4.94 -7.72
C ILE A 563 27.98 4.56 -8.29
N LEU A 564 27.30 5.46 -8.99
CA LEU A 564 26.01 5.16 -9.63
C LEU A 564 26.14 4.11 -10.75
N ARG A 565 27.22 4.13 -11.53
CA ARG A 565 27.45 3.11 -12.58
C ARG A 565 27.66 1.70 -12.01
N ALA A 566 28.27 1.58 -10.83
CA ALA A 566 28.50 0.29 -10.18
C ALA A 566 27.22 -0.35 -9.57
N SER A 567 26.09 0.37 -9.55
CA SER A 567 24.90 0.02 -8.74
C SER A 567 23.68 -0.49 -9.53
N ASP A 568 23.82 -0.88 -10.80
CA ASP A 568 22.70 -1.25 -11.72
C ASP A 568 21.60 -0.17 -11.89
N LEU A 569 21.85 1.06 -11.44
CA LEU A 569 20.93 2.21 -11.49
C LEU A 569 20.97 2.99 -12.81
N TRP A 570 20.91 2.29 -13.93
CA TRP A 570 21.01 2.88 -15.26
C TRP A 570 20.10 4.11 -15.49
N PHE A 571 18.84 4.05 -15.04
CA PHE A 571 17.89 5.14 -15.24
C PHE A 571 18.25 6.43 -14.46
N ALA A 572 18.94 6.29 -13.32
CA ALA A 572 19.42 7.42 -12.54
C ALA A 572 20.53 8.17 -13.31
N ASN A 573 21.48 7.43 -13.90
CA ASN A 573 22.52 8.00 -14.75
C ASN A 573 21.95 8.76 -15.96
N LEU A 574 20.93 8.20 -16.62
CA LEU A 574 20.26 8.89 -17.73
C LEU A 574 19.53 10.15 -17.28
N THR A 575 18.91 10.11 -16.10
CA THR A 575 18.26 11.29 -15.52
C THR A 575 19.29 12.39 -15.25
N LEU A 576 20.45 12.03 -14.68
CA LEU A 576 21.55 12.98 -14.46
C LEU A 576 22.05 13.61 -15.77
N LEU A 577 22.27 12.78 -16.78
CA LEU A 577 22.71 13.22 -18.11
C LEU A 577 21.70 14.17 -18.77
N ALA A 578 20.41 13.86 -18.67
CA ALA A 578 19.34 14.72 -19.16
C ALA A 578 19.35 16.09 -18.47
N LEU A 579 19.39 16.11 -17.13
CA LEU A 579 19.43 17.36 -16.37
C LEU A 579 20.68 18.19 -16.68
N GLN A 580 21.85 17.55 -16.81
CA GLN A 580 23.10 18.23 -17.18
C GLN A 580 22.97 18.87 -18.56
N THR A 581 22.44 18.11 -19.51
CA THR A 581 22.20 18.58 -20.87
C THR A 581 21.26 19.78 -20.89
N PHE A 582 20.14 19.74 -20.15
CA PHE A 582 19.17 20.84 -20.08
C PHE A 582 19.78 22.12 -19.51
N VAL A 583 20.63 21.98 -18.46
CA VAL A 583 21.30 23.13 -17.86
C VAL A 583 22.35 23.74 -18.80
N GLU A 584 23.14 22.90 -19.48
CA GLU A 584 24.12 23.34 -20.49
C GLU A 584 23.43 24.02 -21.68
N GLN A 585 22.31 23.46 -22.13
CA GLN A 585 21.50 24.00 -23.21
C GLN A 585 20.66 25.21 -22.81
N LYS A 586 20.66 25.62 -21.53
CA LYS A 586 19.91 26.79 -21.03
C LYS A 586 18.43 26.73 -21.42
N VAL A 587 17.78 25.60 -21.18
CA VAL A 587 16.34 25.47 -21.45
C VAL A 587 15.53 26.35 -20.49
N ASP A 588 14.38 26.83 -20.97
CA ASP A 588 13.45 27.67 -20.21
C ASP A 588 12.48 26.83 -19.38
N VAL A 589 12.21 25.58 -19.79
CA VAL A 589 11.29 24.66 -19.11
C VAL A 589 11.73 23.22 -19.30
N ILE A 590 11.61 22.43 -18.24
CA ILE A 590 11.89 20.99 -18.24
C ILE A 590 10.58 20.20 -18.14
N ILE A 591 10.47 19.16 -18.97
CA ILE A 591 9.38 18.19 -18.97
C ILE A 591 9.99 16.82 -18.66
N LEU A 592 9.64 16.23 -17.52
CA LEU A 592 10.14 14.92 -17.09
C LEU A 592 9.02 13.89 -17.13
N GLU A 593 9.19 12.85 -17.93
CA GLU A 593 8.43 11.61 -17.79
C GLU A 593 9.01 10.76 -16.66
N VAL A 594 8.14 10.24 -15.80
CA VAL A 594 8.51 9.21 -14.84
C VAL A 594 8.69 7.87 -15.55
N GLY A 595 9.82 7.20 -15.31
CA GLY A 595 10.08 5.86 -15.83
C GLY A 595 9.12 4.81 -15.26
N ILE A 596 9.33 4.40 -14.00
CA ILE A 596 8.46 3.44 -13.30
C ILE A 596 8.04 4.03 -11.95
N GLY A 597 6.76 3.87 -11.61
CA GLY A 597 6.19 4.33 -10.33
C GLY A 597 5.98 5.85 -10.30
N GLY A 598 6.67 6.50 -9.36
CA GLY A 598 6.59 7.95 -9.13
C GLY A 598 7.56 8.39 -8.03
N ALA A 599 7.23 8.18 -6.76
CA ALA A 599 8.03 8.73 -5.65
C ALA A 599 9.52 8.37 -5.64
N LEU A 600 9.85 7.10 -5.91
CA LEU A 600 11.22 6.59 -5.89
C LEU A 600 11.88 6.61 -7.27
N CYS A 601 11.24 7.25 -8.26
CA CYS A 601 11.85 7.44 -9.56
C CYS A 601 12.93 8.53 -9.45
N PRO A 602 14.14 8.36 -10.04
CA PRO A 602 15.18 9.39 -10.04
C PRO A 602 14.70 10.78 -10.50
N THR A 603 13.72 10.86 -11.41
CA THR A 603 13.12 12.15 -11.82
C THR A 603 12.39 12.88 -10.69
N SER A 604 11.96 12.17 -9.64
CA SER A 604 11.34 12.75 -8.43
C SER A 604 12.33 13.40 -7.47
N ALA A 605 13.64 13.21 -7.68
CA ALA A 605 14.70 13.88 -6.95
C ALA A 605 14.97 15.31 -7.48
N TYR A 606 14.26 15.75 -8.53
CA TYR A 606 14.41 17.11 -9.06
C TYR A 606 14.22 18.17 -7.95
N PRO A 607 15.17 19.11 -7.82
CA PRO A 607 15.28 19.97 -6.66
C PRO A 607 14.13 20.97 -6.55
N ARG A 608 13.88 21.48 -5.33
CA ARG A 608 12.78 22.41 -5.06
C ARG A 608 13.24 23.85 -5.30
N GLY A 609 12.41 24.64 -5.99
CA GLY A 609 12.67 26.07 -6.21
C GLY A 609 11.70 26.69 -7.21
N ALA A 610 11.68 26.16 -8.43
CA ALA A 610 10.87 26.68 -9.52
C ALA A 610 9.39 26.27 -9.45
N PRO A 611 8.51 27.01 -10.15
CA PRO A 611 7.14 26.60 -10.34
C PRO A 611 7.02 25.18 -10.93
N ARG A 612 6.12 24.38 -10.36
CA ARG A 612 5.97 22.96 -10.68
C ARG A 612 4.52 22.61 -10.97
N VAL A 613 4.33 21.86 -12.04
CA VAL A 613 3.07 21.18 -12.34
C VAL A 613 3.32 19.68 -12.33
N CYS A 614 2.52 18.93 -11.56
CA CYS A 614 2.61 17.47 -11.47
C CYS A 614 1.37 16.86 -12.10
N CYS A 615 1.55 16.02 -13.12
CA CYS A 615 0.48 15.38 -13.86
C CYS A 615 0.49 13.86 -13.62
N VAL A 616 -0.66 13.30 -13.28
CA VAL A 616 -0.88 11.85 -13.26
C VAL A 616 -1.88 11.48 -14.37
N THR A 617 -1.38 10.91 -15.45
CA THR A 617 -2.19 10.40 -16.57
C THR A 617 -2.91 9.09 -16.18
N ALA A 618 -3.57 8.43 -17.13
CA ALA A 618 -4.39 7.25 -16.87
C ALA A 618 -3.66 6.17 -16.06
N LEU A 619 -4.30 5.72 -14.98
CA LEU A 619 -3.83 4.67 -14.09
C LEU A 619 -4.53 3.35 -14.41
N GLY A 620 -3.77 2.26 -14.29
CA GLY A 620 -4.22 0.91 -14.57
C GLY A 620 -3.16 -0.10 -14.15
N TYR A 621 -3.48 -1.39 -14.25
CA TYR A 621 -2.62 -2.49 -13.83
C TYR A 621 -1.37 -2.60 -14.72
N ASP A 622 -0.20 -2.28 -14.17
CA ASP A 622 1.07 -2.43 -14.86
C ASP A 622 2.23 -2.50 -13.85
N HIS A 623 3.28 -3.24 -14.19
CA HIS A 623 4.44 -3.47 -13.33
C HIS A 623 4.06 -3.93 -11.91
N MET A 624 3.10 -4.85 -11.77
CA MET A 624 2.56 -5.24 -10.46
C MET A 624 3.60 -5.89 -9.54
N ASP A 625 4.61 -6.55 -10.12
CA ASP A 625 5.79 -7.07 -9.43
C ASP A 625 6.62 -5.97 -8.73
N LYS A 626 6.57 -4.74 -9.23
CA LYS A 626 7.35 -3.59 -8.72
C LYS A 626 6.50 -2.56 -8.00
N LEU A 627 5.25 -2.43 -8.44
CA LEU A 627 4.33 -1.37 -8.05
C LEU A 627 3.18 -1.86 -7.16
N GLY A 628 3.09 -3.18 -6.99
CA GLY A 628 2.03 -3.79 -6.22
C GLY A 628 0.84 -4.25 -7.09
N TYR A 629 -0.02 -5.08 -6.50
CA TYR A 629 -1.03 -5.88 -7.21
C TYR A 629 -2.45 -5.29 -7.13
N SER A 630 -2.64 -4.08 -6.62
CA SER A 630 -3.93 -3.36 -6.68
C SER A 630 -3.79 -1.94 -7.23
N ILE A 631 -4.89 -1.39 -7.75
CA ILE A 631 -4.91 -0.08 -8.41
C ILE A 631 -4.45 1.01 -7.46
N GLU A 632 -4.81 0.93 -6.20
CA GLU A 632 -4.54 1.92 -5.18
C GLU A 632 -3.05 2.01 -4.86
N GLU A 633 -2.34 0.88 -4.93
CA GLU A 633 -0.89 0.76 -4.75
C GLU A 633 -0.18 1.46 -5.89
N ILE A 634 -0.56 1.07 -7.11
CA ILE A 634 -0.05 1.68 -8.33
C ILE A 634 -0.30 3.18 -8.26
N SER A 635 -1.52 3.59 -7.92
CA SER A 635 -1.94 5.00 -7.79
C SER A 635 -1.11 5.75 -6.76
N ALA A 636 -0.88 5.18 -5.58
CA ALA A 636 -0.07 5.76 -4.52
C ALA A 636 1.37 5.97 -5.00
N SER A 637 1.95 4.98 -5.71
CA SER A 637 3.29 5.09 -6.30
C SER A 637 3.42 6.35 -7.15
N LYS A 638 2.44 6.54 -8.04
CA LYS A 638 2.44 7.60 -9.06
C LYS A 638 2.08 8.95 -8.45
N ALA A 639 1.13 8.99 -7.53
CA ALA A 639 0.80 10.17 -6.72
C ALA A 639 2.02 10.72 -5.98
N GLY A 640 3.02 9.86 -5.72
CA GLY A 640 4.30 10.23 -5.13
C GLY A 640 5.13 11.29 -5.84
N ILE A 641 4.78 11.68 -7.07
CA ILE A 641 5.38 12.87 -7.69
C ILE A 641 4.80 14.18 -7.17
N PHE A 642 3.63 14.16 -6.53
CA PHE A 642 2.97 15.35 -6.02
C PHE A 642 3.84 16.08 -4.99
N ARG A 643 3.83 17.41 -5.04
CA ARG A 643 4.63 18.27 -4.17
C ARG A 643 3.78 19.45 -3.69
N ARG A 644 3.92 19.78 -2.40
CA ARG A 644 3.30 20.98 -1.81
C ARG A 644 3.70 22.21 -2.62
N GLY A 645 2.73 23.05 -2.94
CA GLY A 645 2.91 24.26 -3.76
C GLY A 645 2.94 24.03 -5.27
N ALA A 646 2.91 22.78 -5.75
CA ALA A 646 2.73 22.47 -7.16
C ALA A 646 1.25 22.51 -7.55
N THR A 647 0.96 22.81 -8.82
CA THR A 647 -0.38 22.52 -9.37
C THR A 647 -0.47 21.02 -9.66
N LEU A 648 -1.50 20.36 -9.16
CA LEU A 648 -1.70 18.92 -9.32
C LEU A 648 -2.78 18.68 -10.37
N ILE A 649 -2.47 17.87 -11.37
CA ILE A 649 -3.38 17.56 -12.47
C ILE A 649 -3.49 16.05 -12.63
N THR A 650 -4.68 15.56 -12.91
CA THR A 650 -4.91 14.19 -13.32
C THR A 650 -5.75 14.13 -14.59
N SER A 651 -5.50 13.14 -15.45
CA SER A 651 -6.44 12.82 -16.52
C SER A 651 -7.71 12.19 -15.92
N LYS A 652 -8.71 11.94 -16.77
CA LYS A 652 -9.81 11.06 -16.39
C LYS A 652 -9.24 9.70 -15.95
N GLN A 653 -9.80 9.15 -14.87
CA GLN A 653 -9.41 7.85 -14.33
C GLN A 653 -10.54 6.85 -14.59
N GLU A 654 -10.18 5.68 -15.10
CA GLU A 654 -11.13 4.57 -15.30
C GLU A 654 -11.58 3.98 -13.97
N TYR A 655 -10.65 3.87 -13.01
CA TYR A 655 -10.91 3.31 -11.69
C TYR A 655 -11.21 4.43 -10.67
N GLU A 656 -12.32 4.31 -9.95
CA GLU A 656 -12.70 5.25 -8.89
C GLU A 656 -11.71 5.21 -7.73
N GLU A 657 -11.14 4.04 -7.45
CA GLU A 657 -10.12 3.83 -6.43
C GLU A 657 -8.84 4.60 -6.74
N ALA A 658 -8.46 4.68 -8.02
CA ALA A 658 -7.32 5.48 -8.46
C ALA A 658 -7.54 6.97 -8.18
N LEU A 659 -8.69 7.51 -8.58
CA LEU A 659 -9.04 8.91 -8.33
C LEU A 659 -9.11 9.23 -6.84
N SER A 660 -9.61 8.30 -6.02
CA SER A 660 -9.70 8.43 -4.57
C SER A 660 -8.32 8.56 -3.93
N VAL A 661 -7.37 7.71 -4.34
CA VAL A 661 -5.97 7.80 -3.86
C VAL A 661 -5.32 9.12 -4.28
N LEU A 662 -5.50 9.57 -5.53
CA LEU A 662 -4.96 10.85 -5.97
C LEU A 662 -5.51 12.03 -5.15
N LYS A 663 -6.81 12.02 -4.81
CA LYS A 663 -7.43 13.04 -3.94
C LYS A 663 -6.85 13.02 -2.52
N ILE A 664 -6.62 11.84 -1.95
CA ILE A 664 -5.99 11.70 -0.63
C ILE A 664 -4.61 12.34 -0.63
N PHE A 665 -3.75 11.97 -1.59
CA PHE A 665 -2.39 12.53 -1.70
C PHE A 665 -2.42 14.05 -1.94
N ALA A 666 -3.34 14.55 -2.76
CA ALA A 666 -3.52 15.97 -2.99
C ALA A 666 -3.88 16.72 -1.70
N ASN A 667 -4.85 16.20 -0.93
CA ASN A 667 -5.26 16.78 0.36
C ASN A 667 -4.12 16.79 1.39
N GLU A 668 -3.34 15.71 1.48
CA GLU A 668 -2.19 15.62 2.41
C GLU A 668 -1.15 16.73 2.20
N ILE A 669 -0.93 17.13 0.94
CA ILE A 669 0.00 18.21 0.61
C ILE A 669 -0.70 19.57 0.46
N GLN A 670 -1.98 19.66 0.84
CA GLN A 670 -2.83 20.86 0.70
C GLN A 670 -2.87 21.38 -0.75
N GLY A 671 -2.80 20.48 -1.72
CA GLY A 671 -2.85 20.80 -3.14
C GLY A 671 -4.24 20.57 -3.70
N ASN A 672 -4.66 21.43 -4.62
CA ASN A 672 -5.90 21.23 -5.36
C ASN A 672 -5.63 20.30 -6.56
N LEU A 673 -6.35 19.18 -6.63
CA LEU A 673 -6.27 18.25 -7.76
C LEU A 673 -7.24 18.67 -8.85
N LEU A 674 -6.70 19.02 -10.01
CA LEU A 674 -7.46 19.45 -11.18
C LEU A 674 -7.55 18.32 -12.22
N ALA A 675 -8.61 18.34 -13.02
CA ALA A 675 -8.77 17.47 -14.18
C ALA A 675 -9.31 18.28 -15.35
N PRO A 676 -9.00 17.91 -16.61
CA PRO A 676 -9.59 18.57 -17.77
C PRO A 676 -11.11 18.38 -17.76
N SER A 677 -11.85 19.42 -18.13
CA SER A 677 -13.30 19.32 -18.33
C SER A 677 -13.61 18.46 -19.56
N GLN A 678 -14.80 17.86 -19.60
CA GLN A 678 -15.25 17.12 -20.78
C GLN A 678 -15.28 18.03 -22.02
N GLU A 679 -15.72 19.29 -21.86
CA GLU A 679 -15.67 20.31 -22.92
C GLU A 679 -14.26 20.49 -23.51
N LEU A 680 -13.22 20.52 -22.67
CA LEU A 680 -11.85 20.67 -23.14
C LEU A 680 -11.38 19.43 -23.90
N ILE A 681 -11.71 18.23 -23.39
CA ILE A 681 -11.41 16.94 -24.03
C ILE A 681 -12.04 16.88 -25.42
N ASP A 682 -13.34 17.20 -25.52
CA ASP A 682 -14.08 17.16 -26.77
C ASP A 682 -13.54 18.19 -27.78
N SER A 683 -13.13 19.37 -27.30
CA SER A 683 -12.59 20.42 -28.16
C SER A 683 -11.24 20.09 -28.82
N THR A 684 -10.53 19.05 -28.34
CA THR A 684 -9.24 18.66 -28.94
C THR A 684 -9.38 18.11 -30.36
N GLY A 685 -10.53 17.53 -30.71
CA GLY A 685 -10.77 16.88 -32.00
C GLY A 685 -9.91 15.61 -32.25
N LEU A 686 -9.18 15.14 -31.25
CA LEU A 686 -8.39 13.91 -31.31
C LEU A 686 -9.22 12.69 -30.88
N GLU A 687 -8.78 11.50 -31.27
CA GLU A 687 -9.40 10.25 -30.83
C GLU A 687 -8.87 9.82 -29.46
N TYR A 688 -9.64 9.00 -28.76
CA TYR A 688 -9.18 8.39 -27.51
C TYR A 688 -8.02 7.42 -27.77
N PRO A 689 -6.93 7.45 -26.97
CA PRO A 689 -6.74 8.22 -25.73
C PRO A 689 -6.04 9.57 -25.91
N ASN A 690 -5.74 9.98 -27.14
CA ASN A 690 -4.98 11.19 -27.43
C ASN A 690 -5.74 12.48 -27.09
N ASN A 691 -7.08 12.49 -27.18
CA ASN A 691 -7.90 13.61 -26.68
C ASN A 691 -7.67 13.89 -25.20
N GLU A 692 -7.71 12.87 -24.34
CA GLU A 692 -7.51 13.02 -22.90
C GLU A 692 -6.06 13.40 -22.57
N ASN A 693 -5.09 12.80 -23.25
CA ASN A 693 -3.67 13.15 -23.09
C ASN A 693 -3.40 14.61 -23.51
N ALA A 694 -3.96 15.05 -24.63
CA ALA A 694 -3.84 16.42 -25.12
C ALA A 694 -4.52 17.41 -24.19
N ALA A 695 -5.75 17.14 -23.74
CA ALA A 695 -6.46 17.99 -22.80
C ALA A 695 -5.71 18.12 -21.46
N THR A 696 -5.14 17.02 -20.97
CA THR A 696 -4.29 17.00 -19.77
C THR A 696 -3.04 17.85 -19.96
N ALA A 697 -2.36 17.74 -21.12
CA ALA A 697 -1.19 18.55 -21.47
C ALA A 697 -1.53 20.04 -21.61
N ILE A 698 -2.65 20.39 -22.24
CA ILE A 698 -3.14 21.77 -22.38
C ILE A 698 -3.39 22.37 -21.00
N LEU A 699 -4.12 21.67 -20.13
CA LEU A 699 -4.37 22.14 -18.77
C LEU A 699 -3.05 22.35 -18.00
N ALA A 700 -2.12 21.40 -18.11
CA ALA A 700 -0.84 21.45 -17.44
C ALA A 700 0.05 22.61 -17.89
N THR A 701 0.17 22.81 -19.20
CA THR A 701 0.98 23.90 -19.76
C THR A 701 0.39 25.26 -19.45
N ARG A 702 -0.94 25.42 -19.46
CA ARG A 702 -1.61 26.67 -19.04
C ARG A 702 -1.31 27.03 -17.58
N HIS A 703 -1.42 26.06 -16.68
CA HIS A 703 -1.11 26.28 -15.27
C HIS A 703 0.38 26.56 -15.04
N LEU A 704 1.25 25.88 -15.79
CA LEU A 704 2.68 26.15 -15.73
C LEU A 704 2.98 27.59 -16.17
N ILE A 705 2.51 28.01 -17.35
CA ILE A 705 2.68 29.38 -17.87
C ILE A 705 2.12 30.41 -16.88
N LYS A 706 0.94 30.15 -16.29
CA LYS A 706 0.35 31.02 -15.25
C LYS A 706 1.27 31.16 -14.03
N SER A 707 1.94 30.09 -13.63
CA SER A 707 2.86 30.10 -12.49
C SER A 707 4.18 30.83 -12.75
N LEU A 708 4.58 31.02 -14.02
CA LEU A 708 5.79 31.75 -14.40
C LEU A 708 5.67 33.27 -14.27
N LYS A 709 4.47 33.79 -13.95
CA LYS A 709 4.18 35.24 -13.89
C LYS A 709 4.64 35.99 -15.16
N GLU A 710 4.60 35.34 -16.33
CA GLU A 710 4.78 36.06 -17.59
C GLU A 710 3.58 36.99 -17.79
N GLU A 711 3.75 38.22 -17.31
CA GLU A 711 2.77 39.30 -17.37
C GLU A 711 2.29 39.54 -18.81
N THR A 712 3.12 39.30 -19.82
CA THR A 712 2.79 39.46 -21.24
C THR A 712 1.66 38.55 -21.73
N PHE A 713 1.52 37.32 -21.21
CA PHE A 713 0.43 36.41 -21.59
C PHE A 713 -0.91 36.87 -21.01
N PHE A 714 -0.95 37.17 -19.71
CA PHE A 714 -2.17 37.63 -19.04
C PHE A 714 -2.50 39.10 -19.29
N GLN A 715 -1.56 39.97 -19.66
CA GLN A 715 -1.86 41.35 -20.08
C GLN A 715 -2.52 41.40 -21.47
N ARG A 716 -2.19 40.48 -22.38
CA ARG A 716 -2.94 40.31 -23.64
C ARG A 716 -4.34 39.72 -23.40
N LEU A 717 -4.49 38.86 -22.39
CA LEU A 717 -5.77 38.25 -22.01
C LEU A 717 -6.68 39.17 -21.16
N ARG A 718 -6.12 40.01 -20.28
CA ARG A 718 -6.87 40.95 -19.42
C ARG A 718 -7.57 42.08 -20.19
N LYS A 719 -7.27 42.25 -21.48
CA LYS A 719 -8.06 43.12 -22.36
C LYS A 719 -9.39 42.51 -22.78
N SER A 720 -9.63 41.22 -22.52
CA SER A 720 -10.98 40.63 -22.53
C SER A 720 -11.43 40.33 -21.09
N SER A 721 -12.72 40.49 -20.85
CA SER A 721 -13.41 40.40 -19.56
C SER A 721 -13.09 39.13 -18.74
N SER A 722 -13.36 39.16 -17.43
CA SER A 722 -13.24 38.02 -16.50
C SER A 722 -14.03 36.76 -16.91
N SER A 723 -15.04 36.90 -17.80
CA SER A 723 -15.72 35.76 -18.43
C SER A 723 -14.82 34.96 -19.38
N ALA A 724 -13.84 35.61 -20.03
CA ALA A 724 -12.95 34.97 -20.99
C ALA A 724 -11.96 33.99 -20.35
N GLU A 725 -11.53 34.22 -19.09
CA GLU A 725 -10.59 33.32 -18.39
C GLU A 725 -11.25 31.96 -18.05
N SER A 726 -12.55 31.96 -17.74
CA SER A 726 -13.35 30.73 -17.57
C SER A 726 -13.48 29.94 -18.87
N ASP A 727 -13.78 30.63 -19.98
CA ASP A 727 -13.99 30.00 -21.29
C ASP A 727 -12.68 29.48 -21.90
N LEU A 728 -11.58 30.17 -21.65
CA LEU A 728 -10.23 29.72 -22.04
C LEU A 728 -9.87 28.41 -21.38
N MET A 729 -10.22 28.19 -20.11
CA MET A 729 -9.91 26.93 -19.43
C MET A 729 -10.71 25.73 -19.95
N LYS A 730 -11.78 25.98 -20.69
CA LYS A 730 -12.73 24.96 -21.19
C LYS A 730 -12.59 24.66 -22.67
N THR A 731 -11.91 25.53 -23.44
CA THR A 731 -11.81 25.42 -24.90
C THR A 731 -10.36 25.51 -25.36
N ILE A 732 -10.02 24.86 -26.48
CA ILE A 732 -8.69 24.92 -27.08
C ILE A 732 -8.46 26.20 -27.88
N THR A 733 -7.27 26.78 -27.81
CA THR A 733 -6.87 27.94 -28.65
C THR A 733 -6.32 27.49 -30.01
N PRO A 734 -6.35 28.33 -31.06
CA PRO A 734 -5.76 27.98 -32.37
C PRO A 734 -4.28 27.58 -32.31
N THR A 735 -3.50 28.21 -31.44
CA THR A 735 -2.09 27.87 -31.23
C THR A 735 -1.93 26.49 -30.59
N GLU A 736 -2.74 26.17 -29.58
CA GLU A 736 -2.73 24.85 -28.95
C GLU A 736 -3.20 23.77 -29.92
N MET A 737 -4.25 24.05 -30.71
CA MET A 737 -4.73 23.14 -31.75
C MET A 737 -3.63 22.84 -32.77
N LYS A 738 -3.00 23.87 -33.36
CA LYS A 738 -1.87 23.67 -34.27
C LYS A 738 -0.73 22.88 -33.61
N ALA A 739 -0.45 23.15 -32.33
CA ALA A 739 0.60 22.46 -31.59
C ALA A 739 0.29 20.96 -31.43
N ILE A 740 -0.89 20.59 -30.92
CA ILE A 740 -1.23 19.17 -30.69
C ILE A 740 -1.29 18.37 -32.00
N TYR A 741 -1.75 18.95 -33.10
CA TYR A 741 -1.76 18.27 -34.42
C TYR A 741 -0.37 18.17 -35.06
N SER A 742 0.60 18.99 -34.63
CA SER A 742 2.01 18.89 -35.06
C SER A 742 2.87 18.02 -34.15
N ALA A 743 2.31 17.46 -33.08
CA ALA A 743 3.05 16.65 -32.14
C ALA A 743 3.27 15.24 -32.73
N GLU A 744 4.53 14.88 -32.92
CA GLU A 744 4.92 13.55 -33.40
C GLU A 744 5.41 12.70 -32.24
N TRP A 745 4.81 11.52 -32.06
CA TRP A 745 5.26 10.54 -31.08
C TRP A 745 5.18 9.13 -31.67
N PRO A 746 6.31 8.59 -32.18
CA PRO A 746 6.31 7.35 -32.94
C PRO A 746 5.65 6.18 -32.22
N GLY A 747 4.91 5.35 -32.96
CA GLY A 747 4.28 4.14 -32.43
C GLY A 747 3.13 4.38 -31.45
N ARG A 748 2.43 5.52 -31.54
CA ARG A 748 1.18 5.80 -30.80
C ARG A 748 0.07 6.17 -31.77
N GLN A 749 -0.81 5.22 -32.06
CA GLN A 749 -1.88 5.37 -33.08
C GLN A 749 -1.37 6.00 -34.38
N GLN A 750 -0.17 5.58 -34.83
CA GLN A 750 0.46 6.13 -36.03
C GLN A 750 0.00 5.37 -37.26
N ILE A 751 -0.35 6.11 -38.31
CA ILE A 751 -0.80 5.57 -39.60
C ILE A 751 0.20 6.00 -40.65
N VAL A 752 0.72 5.06 -41.43
CA VAL A 752 1.56 5.33 -42.59
C VAL A 752 1.07 4.49 -43.76
N ASP A 753 0.81 5.12 -44.89
CA ASP A 753 0.54 4.40 -46.14
C ASP A 753 1.89 4.23 -46.88
N HIS A 754 2.23 3.00 -47.25
CA HIS A 754 3.56 2.67 -47.78
C HIS A 754 3.49 1.68 -48.95
N GLU A 755 4.38 1.81 -49.94
CA GLU A 755 4.43 0.88 -51.08
C GLU A 755 5.22 -0.40 -50.76
N ILE A 756 4.56 -1.56 -50.80
CA ILE A 756 5.18 -2.87 -50.61
C ILE A 756 4.81 -3.74 -51.82
N ASN A 757 5.82 -4.24 -52.54
CA ASN A 757 5.65 -5.05 -53.76
C ASN A 757 4.72 -4.40 -54.80
N GLY A 758 4.87 -3.09 -55.02
CA GLY A 758 4.06 -2.32 -55.99
C GLY A 758 2.61 -2.06 -55.58
N ARG A 759 2.27 -2.24 -54.29
CA ARG A 759 0.94 -1.98 -53.74
C ARG A 759 1.03 -1.04 -52.55
N THR A 760 0.11 -0.09 -52.45
CA THR A 760 -0.02 0.74 -51.26
C THR A 760 -0.68 -0.06 -50.14
N ILE A 761 0.06 -0.29 -49.06
CA ILE A 761 -0.39 -0.97 -47.85
C ILE A 761 -0.50 0.05 -46.73
N ARG A 762 -1.62 0.03 -46.00
CA ARG A 762 -1.77 0.84 -44.78
C ARG A 762 -1.09 0.17 -43.61
N ILE A 763 -0.15 0.86 -42.97
CA ILE A 763 0.58 0.38 -41.80
C ILE A 763 0.08 1.14 -40.57
N LEU A 764 -0.42 0.39 -39.59
CA LEU A 764 -0.88 0.89 -38.30
C LEU A 764 0.15 0.51 -37.23
N LEU A 765 0.69 1.49 -36.53
CA LEU A 765 1.77 1.31 -35.54
C LEU A 765 1.29 1.75 -34.15
N ASP A 766 1.23 0.81 -33.21
CA ASP A 766 0.93 1.13 -31.81
C ASP A 766 1.66 0.21 -30.83
N VAL A 767 2.33 0.78 -29.82
CA VAL A 767 3.09 0.01 -28.82
C VAL A 767 2.25 -0.47 -27.61
N ALA A 768 0.95 -0.70 -27.80
CA ALA A 768 0.07 -1.36 -26.85
C ALA A 768 0.66 -2.70 -26.37
N HIS A 769 0.56 -2.96 -25.06
CA HIS A 769 1.19 -4.11 -24.40
C HIS A 769 0.55 -4.50 -23.05
N THR A 770 -0.56 -3.87 -22.68
CA THR A 770 -1.46 -4.35 -21.61
C THR A 770 -2.83 -4.66 -22.19
N PRO A 771 -3.63 -5.53 -21.57
CA PRO A 771 -4.95 -5.92 -22.08
C PRO A 771 -5.82 -4.71 -22.44
N GLU A 772 -5.85 -3.70 -21.58
CA GLU A 772 -6.64 -2.49 -21.79
C GLU A 772 -6.12 -1.70 -23.01
N SER A 773 -4.81 -1.53 -23.15
CA SER A 773 -4.23 -0.87 -24.33
C SER A 773 -4.45 -1.67 -25.61
N MET A 774 -4.45 -3.00 -25.54
CA MET A 774 -4.72 -3.87 -26.68
C MET A 774 -6.17 -3.76 -27.14
N LYS A 775 -7.11 -3.63 -26.20
CA LYS A 775 -8.52 -3.33 -26.51
C LYS A 775 -8.66 -2.00 -27.25
N ILE A 776 -7.98 -0.95 -26.76
CA ILE A 776 -7.99 0.38 -27.40
C ILE A 776 -7.37 0.31 -28.79
N CYS A 777 -6.22 -0.34 -28.92
CA CYS A 777 -5.53 -0.55 -30.20
C CYS A 777 -6.40 -1.33 -31.18
N ALA A 778 -7.09 -2.38 -30.74
CA ALA A 778 -7.96 -3.19 -31.59
C ALA A 778 -9.16 -2.39 -32.11
N ASN A 779 -9.81 -1.58 -31.25
CA ASN A 779 -10.89 -0.69 -31.68
C ASN A 779 -10.40 0.32 -32.73
N TRP A 780 -9.30 1.02 -32.43
CA TRP A 780 -8.70 1.98 -33.36
C TRP A 780 -8.32 1.32 -34.69
N ALA A 781 -7.64 0.17 -34.67
CA ALA A 781 -7.27 -0.53 -35.89
C ALA A 781 -8.48 -1.00 -36.70
N SER A 782 -9.57 -1.39 -36.03
CA SER A 782 -10.82 -1.79 -36.70
C SER A 782 -11.47 -0.64 -37.47
N GLU A 783 -11.35 0.59 -36.95
CA GLU A 783 -11.85 1.80 -37.61
C GLU A 783 -10.95 2.27 -38.76
N LYS A 784 -9.63 2.04 -38.67
CA LYS A 784 -8.66 2.55 -39.66
C LYS A 784 -8.30 1.58 -40.77
N LYS A 785 -8.62 0.29 -40.63
CA LYS A 785 -8.28 -0.74 -41.61
C LYS A 785 -8.94 -0.49 -42.96
N GLN A 786 -8.18 -0.81 -44.01
CA GLN A 786 -8.59 -0.87 -45.40
C GLN A 786 -8.37 -2.30 -45.90
N GLY A 787 -9.42 -2.96 -46.39
CA GLY A 787 -9.36 -4.35 -46.82
C GLY A 787 -9.12 -5.33 -45.66
N LYS A 788 -8.52 -6.49 -45.96
CA LYS A 788 -8.13 -7.47 -44.95
C LYS A 788 -6.95 -6.98 -44.14
N ILE A 789 -6.92 -7.35 -42.85
CA ILE A 789 -5.89 -6.92 -41.92
C ILE A 789 -4.99 -8.07 -41.50
N PHE A 790 -3.70 -7.80 -41.59
CA PHE A 790 -2.63 -8.64 -41.08
C PHE A 790 -2.12 -8.07 -39.76
N VAL A 791 -2.02 -8.87 -38.71
CA VAL A 791 -1.51 -8.42 -37.40
C VAL A 791 -0.15 -9.03 -37.13
N LEU A 792 0.83 -8.17 -36.90
CA LEU A 792 2.17 -8.50 -36.46
C LEU A 792 2.33 -8.10 -34.99
N MET A 793 2.49 -9.08 -34.10
CA MET A 793 2.49 -8.84 -32.65
C MET A 793 3.64 -9.52 -31.92
N ARG A 794 4.31 -8.80 -31.03
CA ARG A 794 5.29 -9.38 -30.08
C ARG A 794 4.99 -8.98 -28.67
N SER A 795 4.82 -9.96 -27.77
CA SER A 795 4.64 -9.70 -26.34
C SER A 795 5.94 -9.86 -25.54
N ALA A 796 6.05 -9.15 -24.42
CA ALA A 796 7.17 -9.29 -23.49
C ALA A 796 6.99 -10.54 -22.59
N MET A 797 8.09 -11.23 -22.23
CA MET A 797 8.06 -12.39 -21.32
C MET A 797 7.45 -12.01 -19.96
N GLY A 798 6.67 -12.93 -19.39
CA GLY A 798 6.01 -12.74 -18.09
C GLY A 798 4.69 -11.95 -18.13
N ARG A 799 4.15 -11.65 -19.32
CA ARG A 799 2.82 -11.04 -19.49
C ARG A 799 1.78 -12.10 -19.85
N GLU A 800 0.52 -11.86 -19.48
CA GLU A 800 -0.61 -12.73 -19.86
C GLU A 800 -0.97 -12.53 -21.35
N ILE A 801 -0.30 -13.28 -22.23
CA ILE A 801 -0.47 -13.19 -23.69
C ILE A 801 -1.93 -13.41 -24.12
N ASP A 802 -2.63 -14.38 -23.51
CA ASP A 802 -4.04 -14.68 -23.79
C ASP A 802 -4.92 -13.43 -23.63
N SER A 803 -4.72 -12.66 -22.57
CA SER A 803 -5.49 -11.44 -22.28
C SER A 803 -5.23 -10.30 -23.27
N GLN A 804 -4.12 -10.34 -24.01
CA GLN A 804 -3.82 -9.38 -25.07
C GLN A 804 -4.45 -9.80 -26.41
N ILE A 805 -4.29 -11.09 -26.76
CA ILE A 805 -4.75 -11.65 -28.04
C ILE A 805 -6.27 -11.72 -28.10
N VAL A 806 -6.95 -12.02 -26.99
CA VAL A 806 -8.42 -12.10 -26.95
C VAL A 806 -9.09 -10.84 -27.49
N HIS A 807 -8.57 -9.65 -27.17
CA HIS A 807 -9.12 -8.40 -27.66
C HIS A 807 -8.90 -8.18 -29.15
N LEU A 808 -7.75 -8.60 -29.69
CA LEU A 808 -7.52 -8.59 -31.14
C LEU A 808 -8.47 -9.56 -31.85
N ALA A 809 -8.65 -10.75 -31.30
CA ALA A 809 -9.51 -11.78 -31.89
C ALA A 809 -10.99 -11.40 -31.85
N GLU A 810 -11.49 -10.84 -30.73
CA GLU A 810 -12.90 -10.50 -30.56
C GLU A 810 -13.31 -9.23 -31.32
N ILE A 811 -12.44 -8.20 -31.32
CA ILE A 811 -12.76 -6.88 -31.84
C ILE A 811 -12.29 -6.73 -33.29
N LEU A 812 -11.00 -6.98 -33.55
CA LEU A 812 -10.40 -6.72 -34.86
C LEU A 812 -10.69 -7.85 -35.85
N LYS A 813 -10.74 -9.10 -35.34
CA LYS A 813 -10.95 -10.34 -36.11
C LYS A 813 -10.01 -10.42 -37.32
N PRO A 814 -8.68 -10.35 -37.11
CA PRO A 814 -7.74 -10.31 -38.21
C PRO A 814 -7.77 -11.60 -39.02
N GLU A 815 -7.72 -11.48 -40.35
CA GLU A 815 -7.66 -12.61 -41.26
C GLU A 815 -6.32 -13.36 -41.14
N TYR A 816 -5.26 -12.62 -40.79
CA TYR A 816 -3.91 -13.13 -40.70
C TYR A 816 -3.22 -12.60 -39.43
N PHE A 817 -2.55 -13.48 -38.69
CA PHE A 817 -1.83 -13.15 -37.47
C PHE A 817 -0.43 -13.78 -37.48
N ALA A 818 0.60 -13.01 -37.14
CA ALA A 818 1.95 -13.52 -36.89
C ALA A 818 2.47 -13.05 -35.53
N GLY A 819 2.87 -14.03 -34.71
CA GLY A 819 3.56 -13.79 -33.45
C GLY A 819 5.07 -13.66 -33.67
N SER A 820 5.74 -12.75 -32.95
CA SER A 820 7.21 -12.70 -32.76
C SER A 820 8.13 -13.07 -33.95
N PRO A 821 8.04 -12.42 -35.13
CA PRO A 821 9.12 -12.49 -36.14
C PRO A 821 10.49 -12.15 -35.53
N ASN A 822 11.56 -12.76 -36.04
CA ASN A 822 12.88 -12.67 -35.44
C ASN A 822 13.58 -11.32 -35.67
N VAL A 823 13.26 -10.36 -34.80
CA VAL A 823 13.90 -9.04 -34.76
C VAL A 823 15.43 -9.13 -34.58
N ALA A 824 15.96 -10.16 -33.91
CA ALA A 824 17.39 -10.24 -33.63
C ALA A 824 18.22 -10.57 -34.88
N LYS A 825 17.66 -11.37 -35.80
CA LYS A 825 18.29 -11.68 -37.10
C LYS A 825 18.38 -10.43 -37.97
N ASP A 826 17.25 -9.75 -38.16
CA ASP A 826 17.15 -8.51 -38.93
C ASP A 826 18.11 -7.42 -38.43
N VAL A 827 18.19 -7.23 -37.11
CA VAL A 827 19.07 -6.23 -36.50
C VAL A 827 20.55 -6.61 -36.63
N ALA A 828 20.90 -7.89 -36.46
CA ALA A 828 22.27 -8.36 -36.60
C ALA A 828 22.80 -8.24 -38.04
N GLU A 829 21.94 -8.45 -39.04
CA GLU A 829 22.27 -8.27 -40.46
C GLU A 829 22.50 -6.79 -40.82
N LEU A 830 21.74 -5.87 -40.21
CA LEU A 830 21.96 -4.43 -40.38
C LEU A 830 23.27 -3.95 -39.72
N ASP A 831 23.56 -4.42 -38.50
CA ASP A 831 24.77 -4.03 -37.75
C ASP A 831 26.07 -4.52 -38.44
N GLN A 832 26.03 -5.64 -39.16
CA GLN A 832 27.17 -6.13 -39.94
C GLN A 832 27.47 -5.26 -41.17
N ASN A 833 26.48 -4.53 -41.69
CA ASN A 833 26.60 -3.75 -42.93
C ASN A 833 26.94 -2.26 -42.69
N ASP A 834 26.68 -1.71 -41.50
CA ASP A 834 26.85 -0.27 -41.23
C ASP A 834 28.29 0.15 -40.86
N GLY A 835 29.20 -0.80 -40.60
CA GLY A 835 30.63 -0.51 -40.33
C GLY A 835 30.90 0.46 -39.15
N SER A 836 29.88 0.81 -38.37
CA SER A 836 29.91 1.81 -37.31
C SER A 836 30.30 1.17 -35.98
N GLU A 837 31.51 0.61 -35.92
CA GLU A 837 32.10 0.00 -34.71
C GLU A 837 32.23 0.95 -33.50
N LYS A 838 31.86 2.23 -33.61
CA LYS A 838 32.25 3.25 -32.63
C LYS A 838 31.25 3.64 -31.55
N TYR A 839 29.93 3.53 -31.71
CA TYR A 839 29.02 4.03 -30.65
C TYR A 839 27.67 3.32 -30.49
N VAL A 840 27.59 2.01 -30.75
CA VAL A 840 26.36 1.23 -30.51
C VAL A 840 26.66 -0.01 -29.66
N SER A 841 26.78 0.18 -28.34
CA SER A 841 26.76 -0.95 -27.39
C SER A 841 26.02 -0.59 -26.10
N PHE A 842 24.77 -0.12 -26.19
CA PHE A 842 23.96 0.15 -24.99
C PHE A 842 22.54 -0.42 -25.03
N TYR A 843 22.41 -1.61 -25.60
CA TYR A 843 21.53 -2.64 -25.04
C TYR A 843 22.40 -3.67 -24.30
N PRO A 844 22.66 -3.50 -22.98
CA PRO A 844 23.41 -4.51 -22.23
C PRO A 844 22.77 -5.89 -22.42
N SER A 845 21.44 -6.00 -22.45
CA SER A 845 20.75 -7.29 -22.58
C SER A 845 20.74 -7.93 -23.98
N PHE A 846 20.88 -7.15 -25.07
CA PHE A 846 20.90 -7.69 -26.44
C PHE A 846 22.30 -8.11 -26.90
N LEU A 847 23.37 -7.55 -26.33
CA LEU A 847 24.74 -7.92 -26.70
C LEU A 847 25.40 -8.87 -25.69
N THR A 848 24.99 -8.88 -24.40
CA THR A 848 25.58 -9.82 -23.41
C THR A 848 24.96 -11.22 -23.42
N ARG A 849 23.75 -11.39 -23.97
CA ARG A 849 23.18 -12.73 -24.19
C ARG A 849 23.58 -13.16 -25.59
N GLY A 850 24.36 -14.22 -25.74
CA GLY A 850 24.74 -14.75 -27.05
C GLY A 850 23.52 -14.88 -27.97
N ILE A 851 23.70 -14.54 -29.25
CA ILE A 851 22.65 -14.52 -30.28
C ILE A 851 21.81 -15.81 -30.22
N ASP A 852 22.46 -16.97 -30.04
CA ASP A 852 21.80 -18.28 -29.93
C ASP A 852 20.76 -18.38 -28.80
N ARG A 853 21.09 -17.86 -27.61
CA ARG A 853 20.15 -17.84 -26.48
C ARG A 853 18.93 -16.95 -26.77
N GLN A 854 19.12 -15.88 -27.53
CA GLN A 854 18.02 -15.00 -27.91
C GLN A 854 17.15 -15.63 -28.99
N LEU A 855 17.77 -16.32 -29.96
CA LEU A 855 17.04 -17.11 -30.96
C LEU A 855 16.17 -18.18 -30.28
N GLU A 856 16.68 -18.82 -29.23
CA GLU A 856 15.94 -19.81 -28.44
C GLU A 856 14.78 -19.17 -27.64
N GLU A 857 15.02 -18.08 -26.90
CA GLU A 857 13.96 -17.32 -26.21
C GLU A 857 12.88 -16.79 -27.19
N GLN A 858 13.25 -16.47 -28.44
CA GLN A 858 12.31 -16.02 -29.47
C GLN A 858 11.48 -17.17 -30.03
N ARG A 859 12.07 -18.34 -30.27
CA ARG A 859 11.34 -19.54 -30.70
C ARG A 859 10.30 -19.95 -29.66
N GLU A 860 10.65 -19.90 -28.37
CA GLU A 860 9.72 -20.19 -27.28
C GLU A 860 8.55 -19.19 -27.27
N ARG A 861 8.81 -17.89 -27.44
CA ARG A 861 7.75 -16.86 -27.53
C ARG A 861 6.85 -17.05 -28.73
N LEU A 862 7.43 -17.34 -29.89
CA LEU A 862 6.70 -17.61 -31.11
C LEU A 862 5.71 -18.76 -30.88
N ALA A 863 6.17 -19.87 -30.30
CA ALA A 863 5.33 -21.01 -29.98
C ALA A 863 4.16 -20.63 -29.07
N ILE A 864 4.43 -19.91 -27.97
CA ILE A 864 3.40 -19.48 -27.00
C ILE A 864 2.38 -18.53 -27.64
N GLN A 865 2.83 -17.53 -28.41
CA GLN A 865 1.94 -16.56 -29.06
C GLN A 865 1.09 -17.23 -30.14
N SER A 866 1.68 -18.13 -30.93
CA SER A 866 0.96 -18.90 -31.95
C SER A 866 -0.07 -19.83 -31.33
N GLU A 867 0.27 -20.54 -30.24
CA GLU A 867 -0.68 -21.40 -29.51
C GLU A 867 -1.86 -20.59 -28.96
N SER A 868 -1.58 -19.46 -28.32
CA SER A 868 -2.60 -18.55 -27.80
C SER A 868 -3.50 -17.99 -28.91
N ALA A 869 -2.93 -17.56 -30.04
CA ALA A 869 -3.69 -17.11 -31.20
C ALA A 869 -4.61 -18.20 -31.79
N ARG A 870 -4.13 -19.45 -31.91
CA ARG A 870 -4.94 -20.59 -32.36
C ARG A 870 -6.08 -20.90 -31.40
N LYS A 871 -5.85 -20.78 -30.08
CA LYS A 871 -6.90 -20.94 -29.05
C LYS A 871 -8.07 -19.97 -29.25
N PHE A 872 -7.81 -18.78 -29.77
CA PHE A 872 -8.83 -17.78 -30.11
C PHE A 872 -9.29 -17.83 -31.59
N GLY A 873 -8.93 -18.88 -32.33
CA GLY A 873 -9.40 -19.12 -33.70
C GLY A 873 -8.73 -18.25 -34.77
N LEU A 874 -7.56 -17.68 -34.49
CA LEU A 874 -6.81 -16.89 -35.47
C LEU A 874 -5.93 -17.76 -36.36
N ASN A 875 -5.83 -17.40 -37.64
CA ASN A 875 -4.91 -18.03 -38.58
C ASN A 875 -3.49 -17.52 -38.32
N THR A 876 -2.64 -18.41 -37.79
CA THR A 876 -1.27 -18.07 -37.41
C THR A 876 -0.28 -18.36 -38.53
N PHE A 877 0.61 -17.42 -38.81
CA PHE A 877 1.73 -17.53 -39.73
C PHE A 877 3.04 -17.39 -38.98
N GLU A 878 4.08 -18.05 -39.48
CA GLU A 878 5.43 -18.01 -38.93
C GLU A 878 6.34 -17.43 -40.01
N PHE A 879 7.08 -16.38 -39.65
CA PHE A 879 8.04 -15.71 -40.52
C PHE A 879 9.40 -15.70 -39.84
N GLU A 880 10.45 -15.81 -40.66
CA GLU A 880 11.81 -15.78 -40.12
C GLU A 880 12.18 -14.40 -39.62
N SER A 881 11.57 -13.33 -40.14
CA SER A 881 11.96 -11.95 -39.83
C SER A 881 10.83 -10.96 -40.10
N VAL A 882 10.96 -9.71 -39.65
CA VAL A 882 9.98 -8.65 -39.93
C VAL A 882 9.99 -8.29 -41.41
N ASN A 883 11.17 -8.24 -42.04
CA ASN A 883 11.28 -8.01 -43.49
C ASN A 883 10.67 -9.15 -44.29
N ASP A 884 10.96 -10.39 -43.93
CA ASP A 884 10.36 -11.58 -44.54
C ASP A 884 8.81 -11.54 -44.47
N CYS A 885 8.27 -11.11 -43.33
CA CYS A 885 6.84 -10.93 -43.16
C CYS A 885 6.25 -9.87 -44.09
N LEU A 886 6.92 -8.73 -44.27
CA LEU A 886 6.45 -7.64 -45.12
C LEU A 886 6.56 -7.99 -46.62
N GLU A 887 7.63 -8.68 -47.03
CA GLU A 887 7.84 -9.09 -48.42
C GLU A 887 6.89 -10.20 -48.85
N ASN A 888 6.47 -11.07 -47.91
CA ASN A 888 5.60 -12.22 -48.17
C ASN A 888 4.15 -12.02 -47.69
N LEU A 889 3.66 -10.77 -47.63
CA LEU A 889 2.27 -10.47 -47.28
C LEU A 889 1.28 -11.10 -48.29
N PRO A 890 0.21 -11.78 -47.83
CA PRO A 890 -0.84 -12.31 -48.70
C PRO A 890 -1.45 -11.25 -49.62
N GLU A 891 -1.90 -11.65 -50.80
CA GLU A 891 -2.21 -10.68 -51.86
C GLU A 891 -3.39 -9.74 -51.59
N ASP A 892 -4.29 -10.18 -50.72
CA ASP A 892 -5.53 -9.51 -50.37
C ASP A 892 -5.45 -8.67 -49.08
N VAL A 893 -4.25 -8.56 -48.48
CA VAL A 893 -3.98 -7.68 -47.34
C VAL A 893 -3.94 -6.23 -47.82
N GLY A 894 -4.79 -5.39 -47.25
CA GLY A 894 -4.74 -3.94 -47.45
C GLY A 894 -4.21 -3.17 -46.23
N THR A 895 -4.14 -3.82 -45.06
CA THR A 895 -3.67 -3.20 -43.81
C THR A 895 -2.77 -4.13 -43.01
N VAL A 896 -1.69 -3.60 -42.44
CA VAL A 896 -0.82 -4.28 -41.48
C VAL A 896 -0.87 -3.53 -40.15
N LEU A 897 -1.20 -4.21 -39.05
CA LEU A 897 -1.09 -3.68 -37.69
C LEU A 897 0.16 -4.25 -37.02
N ILE A 898 1.06 -3.37 -36.56
CA ILE A 898 2.27 -3.73 -35.84
C ILE A 898 2.14 -3.29 -34.38
N THR A 899 2.10 -4.26 -33.45
CA THR A 899 1.79 -3.99 -32.03
C THR A 899 2.39 -4.99 -31.03
N GLY A 900 1.99 -4.90 -29.76
CA GLY A 900 2.32 -5.82 -28.67
C GLY A 900 3.54 -5.43 -27.83
N SER A 901 4.50 -4.70 -28.41
CA SER A 901 5.65 -4.19 -27.67
C SER A 901 6.34 -3.03 -28.38
N LEU A 902 6.98 -2.16 -27.60
CA LEU A 902 7.87 -1.12 -28.11
C LEU A 902 8.97 -1.71 -29.01
N TYR A 903 9.55 -2.84 -28.62
CA TYR A 903 10.63 -3.48 -29.37
C TYR A 903 10.22 -3.93 -30.77
N MET A 904 8.95 -4.29 -30.97
CA MET A 904 8.45 -4.62 -32.31
C MET A 904 8.41 -3.39 -33.20
N VAL A 905 7.81 -2.31 -32.70
CA VAL A 905 7.68 -1.07 -33.46
C VAL A 905 9.04 -0.42 -33.69
N ALA A 906 9.94 -0.47 -32.71
CA ALA A 906 11.32 -0.01 -32.85
C ALA A 906 12.09 -0.79 -33.93
N ALA A 907 11.96 -2.13 -33.92
CA ALA A 907 12.57 -2.97 -34.94
C ALA A 907 12.09 -2.62 -36.34
N PHE A 908 10.79 -2.41 -36.49
CA PHE A 908 10.20 -1.98 -37.75
C PHE A 908 10.78 -0.64 -38.24
N PHE A 909 10.86 0.38 -37.37
CA PHE A 909 11.48 1.67 -37.73
C PHE A 909 12.96 1.55 -38.09
N ARG A 910 13.69 0.63 -37.46
CA ARG A 910 15.11 0.41 -37.77
C ARG A 910 15.30 -0.26 -39.13
N LEU A 911 14.42 -1.19 -39.50
CA LEU A 911 14.43 -1.87 -40.79
C LEU A 911 13.93 -0.96 -41.91
N ARG A 912 12.98 -0.08 -41.60
CA ARG A 912 12.33 0.84 -42.53
C ARG A 912 12.48 2.28 -42.07
N PRO A 913 13.71 2.84 -42.09
CA PRO A 913 13.95 4.22 -41.66
C PRO A 913 13.27 5.25 -42.57
N ASP A 914 12.88 4.85 -43.79
CA ASP A 914 12.05 5.65 -44.70
C ASP A 914 10.62 5.85 -44.18
N ILE A 915 10.18 5.04 -43.22
CA ILE A 915 8.85 5.09 -42.59
C ILE A 915 8.89 5.79 -41.21
N ALA A 916 10.07 5.88 -40.59
CA ALA A 916 10.31 6.47 -39.26
C ALA A 916 10.33 8.00 -39.30
#